data_AF-A0A2D5P8E3-F1
#
_entry.id   AF-A0A2D5P8E3-F1
#
_cell.length_a   1.000
_cell.length_b   1.000
_cell.length_c   1.000
_cell.angle_alpha   90.00
_cell.angle_beta   90.00
_cell.angle_gamma   90.00
#
_symmetry.space_group_name_H-M   'P 1'
#
loop_
_entity.id
_entity.type
_entity.pdbx_description
1 polymer ?
#
loop_
_entity_poly.entity_id
_entity_poly.type
_entity_poly.pdbx_seq_one_letter_code
_entity_poly.pdbx_strand_id
1 'polypeptide(L)'
;MLKKSIYILIFVIVSITIAIVIKPSDDELLYVYEKAEKREKLKDKYEFLRKNNPKNIELQEKQLKNLEILDDEKYIEHLIDFYEKTKNKKDLTRILNYYKIKKDYIKLMNWYEKAYKEFNDNNSLNEIIKLASFIKNKEKQIIYIKEAYSKNKNKTLLFNLYNLNEKKFSLKKLRQLALENKLTKEEYTKTLQLSIYSNDLKEAFTLFKRKNLDYIKGVENFELFEYFLKNTDKKDELKKLYRHMNKSTNEEKYFNALINMYSNEININKSIEAYKEKYKETKSLDYLENIIYLNYINENQKEYLYYLSIKALNTKDIKVLKYVITEYFDLDDISSVKILLEKIEKLTPAYDEFKELYLLTLVYLEEKDKAEAKFLEYKPKNPSTDIIYSIFEKKINEKSMPYFMTILKDSTDEETKSKLFRYRYKTLRLFTPETYKVFGQANTYKKLSRYMFNFSKEDKNKNYKKFANNSTDPMFLADIGFYFLSINDYDTSNMILTKAYNINPRNLFVLDYLSQLKTSTNDYDESLKLMKSYLTIKANPIINFRIAEVLYATNKKTIALKHYKIALNKIKNSSVENKSMLLKSKARLITNFNELKIAYENLIIESNYSEYIILEYLNLSLENKQYAEVLSLLEKYKNKIKIKKDFKNLEVNSLINLNKYQEAKIAIESFIKTNSSEVDISMLEQLGFVNLYLKDRKATIIAFDKSIEKGSTNQELITLNNELKKNYRNNISIKAGLRSEIKETQIKATYSDNLYKVSILNDTYDEYSSAKIFYEDIEDKYSFGLGQDYIKIGFDNISNSNINLLFQQNVDINVKQTIKDELKYENYQISYGNDINKKYFYTLKFDYFKYNKFNRKRFDTSIYNQFSKNYFATLSYIYEEVKGENTIDYTQYGYSKINSPSISFGRNYNINNKLSYLSSLGIEIKDYNINALSNFNLTYKNRDLNIDWENNFFRDDFINKYNFSSLLYIKYFYN
;
A
#
# COMPACT_ATOMS: atom_id res chain seq x y z
N MET A 1 62.65 14.43 100.06
CA MET A 1 61.33 15.10 100.02
C MET A 1 60.19 14.26 99.42
N LEU A 2 60.29 12.93 99.31
CA LEU A 2 59.19 12.07 98.82
C LEU A 2 58.60 11.13 99.90
N LYS A 3 58.96 11.31 101.18
CA LYS A 3 58.48 10.48 102.32
C LYS A 3 57.45 11.17 103.25
N LYS A 4 57.08 12.45 103.04
CA LYS A 4 56.02 13.13 103.83
C LYS A 4 54.62 13.09 103.17
N SER A 5 54.54 12.82 101.87
CA SER A 5 53.28 12.90 101.10
C SER A 5 52.36 11.68 101.28
N ILE A 6 52.82 10.62 101.95
CA ILE A 6 52.04 9.41 102.25
C ILE A 6 51.32 9.52 103.62
N TYR A 7 51.73 10.44 104.51
CA TYR A 7 51.12 10.62 105.83
C TYR A 7 49.90 11.55 105.86
N ILE A 8 49.74 12.47 104.89
CA ILE A 8 48.60 13.43 104.89
C ILE A 8 47.34 12.81 104.29
N LEU A 9 47.45 11.91 103.31
CA LEU A 9 46.28 11.24 102.74
C LEU A 9 45.59 10.31 103.78
N ILE A 10 46.37 9.79 104.73
CA ILE A 10 45.90 8.96 105.86
C ILE A 10 45.14 9.80 106.92
N PHE A 11 45.34 11.13 107.00
CA PHE A 11 44.57 11.98 107.93
C PHE A 11 43.14 12.26 107.44
N VAL A 12 42.88 12.22 106.13
CA VAL A 12 41.51 12.38 105.59
C VAL A 12 40.61 11.20 106.01
N ILE A 13 41.21 10.05 106.34
CA ILE A 13 40.53 8.88 106.94
C ILE A 13 40.07 9.16 108.39
N VAL A 14 40.59 10.18 109.11
CA VAL A 14 40.15 10.50 110.50
C VAL A 14 38.90 11.40 110.53
N SER A 15 38.57 12.10 109.45
CA SER A 15 37.32 12.86 109.35
C SER A 15 36.08 12.00 109.05
N ILE A 16 36.25 10.67 108.91
CA ILE A 16 35.17 9.69 109.00
C ILE A 16 34.27 9.93 110.23
N THR A 17 34.77 10.42 111.35
CA THR A 17 34.22 9.89 112.59
C THR A 17 33.40 10.87 113.45
N ILE A 18 33.16 12.12 113.03
CA ILE A 18 32.54 13.15 113.93
C ILE A 18 31.16 13.68 113.47
N ALA A 19 30.69 13.45 112.24
CA ALA A 19 29.39 14.01 111.81
C ALA A 19 28.18 13.05 111.92
N ILE A 20 28.37 11.84 112.47
CA ILE A 20 27.29 11.10 113.15
C ILE A 20 27.33 11.61 114.60
N VAL A 21 26.21 12.19 115.12
CA VAL A 21 25.79 12.34 116.55
C VAL A 21 25.10 13.72 116.84
N ILE A 22 23.76 13.68 117.00
CA ILE A 22 22.82 14.56 117.77
C ILE A 22 21.84 15.52 117.02
N LYS A 23 20.56 15.35 117.38
CA LYS A 23 19.29 16.08 117.07
C LYS A 23 18.68 16.58 118.42
N PRO A 24 18.00 17.74 118.54
CA PRO A 24 16.73 17.78 119.29
C PRO A 24 15.63 18.70 118.69
N SER A 25 14.42 18.62 119.25
CA SER A 25 13.09 18.96 118.67
C SER A 25 12.30 20.09 119.35
N ASP A 26 11.59 20.85 118.51
CA ASP A 26 10.26 21.53 118.51
C ASP A 26 9.49 22.11 119.73
N ASP A 27 9.61 21.71 121.00
CA ASP A 27 8.53 22.04 121.98
C ASP A 27 8.67 23.34 122.82
N GLU A 28 9.86 23.79 123.22
CA GLU A 28 9.98 24.91 124.20
C GLU A 28 9.87 26.31 123.60
N LEU A 29 9.98 26.33 122.30
CA LEU A 29 10.25 27.50 121.53
C LEU A 29 8.90 28.07 121.03
N LEU A 30 7.91 27.19 120.90
CA LEU A 30 6.49 27.47 120.77
C LEU A 30 6.08 28.71 121.72
N TYR A 31 5.87 28.59 123.01
CA TYR A 31 4.96 29.49 123.74
C TYR A 31 5.14 31.06 123.81
N VAL A 32 6.34 31.64 123.66
CA VAL A 32 6.59 33.03 124.12
C VAL A 32 6.30 34.09 123.06
N TYR A 33 6.35 33.70 121.80
CA TYR A 33 5.95 34.60 120.74
C TYR A 33 4.44 34.35 120.47
N GLU A 34 3.49 34.68 121.36
CA GLU A 34 2.06 34.91 120.93
C GLU A 34 1.41 36.32 121.11
N LYS A 35 1.83 37.23 122.02
CA LYS A 35 1.30 38.65 122.07
C LYS A 35 2.25 39.90 122.01
N ALA A 36 2.09 40.76 120.98
CA ALA A 36 2.19 42.25 120.95
C ALA A 36 3.51 43.02 121.31
N GLU A 37 3.80 44.29 120.96
CA GLU A 37 3.46 45.24 119.85
C GLU A 37 4.22 46.59 120.08
N LYS A 38 5.16 46.97 119.19
CA LYS A 38 5.49 48.36 118.73
C LYS A 38 6.70 48.32 117.78
N ARG A 39 6.50 48.86 116.57
CA ARG A 39 7.11 48.46 115.30
C ARG A 39 8.61 48.77 115.07
N GLU A 40 9.22 49.71 115.79
CA GLU A 40 10.66 50.02 115.56
C GLU A 40 11.58 49.19 116.47
N LYS A 41 11.15 48.92 117.71
CA LYS A 41 11.81 47.95 118.60
C LYS A 41 11.63 46.49 118.14
N LEU A 42 10.67 46.22 117.25
CA LEU A 42 10.47 44.92 116.61
C LEU A 42 11.58 44.62 115.59
N LYS A 43 12.12 45.62 114.90
CA LYS A 43 13.18 45.46 113.88
C LYS A 43 14.52 45.08 114.50
N ASP A 44 14.91 45.74 115.59
CA ASP A 44 16.18 45.48 116.29
C ASP A 44 16.15 44.19 117.12
N LYS A 45 15.00 43.86 117.71
CA LYS A 45 14.82 42.62 118.47
C LYS A 45 14.68 41.39 117.56
N TYR A 46 14.26 41.59 116.31
CA TYR A 46 14.19 40.56 115.25
C TYR A 46 15.58 40.17 114.73
N GLU A 47 16.47 41.13 114.49
CA GLU A 47 17.86 40.82 114.11
C GLU A 47 18.67 40.16 115.24
N PHE A 48 18.37 40.50 116.49
CA PHE A 48 18.99 39.88 117.67
C PHE A 48 18.56 38.42 117.88
N LEU A 49 17.28 38.09 117.68
CA LEU A 49 16.77 36.71 117.83
C LEU A 49 17.19 35.80 116.66
N ARG A 50 17.31 36.35 115.44
CA ARG A 50 17.82 35.69 114.22
C ARG A 50 19.27 35.21 114.36
N LYS A 51 20.09 35.91 115.14
CA LYS A 51 21.52 35.60 115.34
C LYS A 51 21.78 34.52 116.40
N ASN A 52 20.82 34.31 117.32
CA ASN A 52 21.06 33.57 118.55
C ASN A 52 20.22 32.29 118.74
N ASN A 53 19.10 32.06 118.02
CA ASN A 53 18.36 30.77 118.11
C ASN A 53 17.46 30.46 116.87
N PRO A 54 18.00 29.84 115.80
CA PRO A 54 17.32 29.68 114.50
C PRO A 54 16.32 28.51 114.35
N LYS A 55 16.03 27.72 115.39
CA LYS A 55 15.20 26.48 115.32
C LYS A 55 13.87 26.51 116.10
N ASN A 56 13.35 27.70 116.44
CA ASN A 56 12.10 27.86 117.21
C ASN A 56 10.84 27.99 116.33
N ILE A 57 9.81 27.13 116.50
CA ILE A 57 8.62 27.09 115.62
C ILE A 57 7.49 28.12 115.96
N GLU A 58 6.91 28.30 117.16
CA GLU A 58 5.86 29.37 117.33
C GLU A 58 6.53 30.74 117.29
N LEU A 59 7.81 30.85 117.70
CA LEU A 59 8.50 32.13 117.60
C LEU A 59 8.61 32.58 116.16
N GLN A 60 8.62 31.66 115.22
CA GLN A 60 8.46 31.97 113.80
C GLN A 60 6.97 32.22 113.43
N GLU A 61 5.98 31.52 113.99
CA GLU A 61 4.55 31.73 113.70
C GLU A 61 4.02 33.13 114.08
N LYS A 62 4.44 33.74 115.20
CA LYS A 62 4.06 35.15 115.47
C LYS A 62 4.97 36.18 114.82
N GLN A 63 6.21 35.84 114.45
CA GLN A 63 7.01 36.71 113.56
C GLN A 63 6.28 36.91 112.24
N LEU A 64 5.62 35.86 111.77
CA LEU A 64 4.81 35.86 110.57
C LEU A 64 3.54 36.72 110.68
N LYS A 65 2.73 36.56 111.73
CA LYS A 65 1.52 37.39 111.92
C LYS A 65 1.77 38.91 111.94
N ASN A 66 2.95 39.36 112.37
CA ASN A 66 3.26 40.80 112.46
C ASN A 66 3.81 41.42 111.16
N LEU A 67 4.43 40.61 110.29
CA LEU A 67 4.97 41.05 109.00
C LEU A 67 3.89 41.12 107.90
N GLU A 68 2.78 40.39 108.07
CA GLU A 68 1.60 40.40 107.19
C GLU A 68 0.94 41.79 107.03
N ILE A 69 1.18 42.71 107.97
CA ILE A 69 0.59 44.06 107.99
C ILE A 69 1.48 45.12 107.29
N LEU A 70 2.68 44.76 106.81
CA LEU A 70 3.66 45.74 106.29
C LEU A 70 3.96 45.63 104.79
N ASP A 71 3.38 44.67 104.08
CA ASP A 71 3.58 44.41 102.63
C ASP A 71 5.06 44.47 102.17
N ASP A 72 5.95 43.96 103.03
CA ASP A 72 7.40 43.98 102.88
C ASP A 72 7.87 42.63 102.27
N GLU A 73 8.77 42.65 101.27
CA GLU A 73 9.29 41.44 100.60
C GLU A 73 9.93 40.45 101.58
N LYS A 74 10.47 40.95 102.69
CA LYS A 74 11.06 40.14 103.77
C LYS A 74 10.04 39.23 104.47
N TYR A 75 8.76 39.59 104.48
CA TYR A 75 7.71 38.73 105.04
C TYR A 75 7.61 37.41 104.30
N ILE A 76 7.65 37.48 102.96
CA ILE A 76 7.52 36.30 102.13
C ILE A 76 8.76 35.43 102.17
N GLU A 77 9.95 36.00 102.27
CA GLU A 77 11.18 35.23 102.44
C GLU A 77 11.14 34.40 103.75
N HIS A 78 10.59 34.98 104.82
CA HIS A 78 10.41 34.27 106.09
C HIS A 78 9.26 33.26 106.08
N LEU A 79 8.12 33.56 105.44
CA LEU A 79 7.04 32.58 105.25
C LEU A 79 7.53 31.38 104.42
N ILE A 80 8.36 31.63 103.41
CA ILE A 80 9.02 30.60 102.59
C ILE A 80 9.98 29.76 103.44
N ASP A 81 10.91 30.38 104.17
CA ASP A 81 11.88 29.66 105.01
C ASP A 81 11.19 28.86 106.12
N PHE A 82 10.08 29.39 106.66
CA PHE A 82 9.23 28.69 107.62
C PHE A 82 8.52 27.49 106.99
N TYR A 83 7.89 27.67 105.83
CA TYR A 83 7.29 26.57 105.08
C TYR A 83 8.33 25.50 104.71
N GLU A 84 9.56 25.87 104.33
CA GLU A 84 10.61 24.90 104.02
C GLU A 84 10.96 24.01 105.21
N LYS A 85 10.84 24.55 106.42
CA LYS A 85 11.14 23.84 107.67
C LYS A 85 9.94 23.01 108.14
N THR A 86 8.73 23.56 108.08
CA THR A 86 7.54 22.92 108.67
C THR A 86 6.71 22.11 107.69
N LYS A 87 6.84 22.39 106.39
CA LYS A 87 6.01 21.83 105.32
C LYS A 87 4.51 21.97 105.60
N ASN A 88 4.11 23.06 106.27
CA ASN A 88 2.71 23.29 106.63
C ASN A 88 1.91 23.79 105.41
N LYS A 89 0.83 23.08 105.05
CA LYS A 89 -0.01 23.40 103.89
C LYS A 89 -0.73 24.76 103.99
N LYS A 90 -1.07 25.23 105.20
CA LYS A 90 -1.70 26.55 105.38
C LYS A 90 -0.74 27.66 104.99
N ASP A 91 0.54 27.53 105.34
CA ASP A 91 1.55 28.52 105.04
C ASP A 91 1.91 28.53 103.55
N LEU A 92 1.97 27.36 102.92
CA LEU A 92 2.04 27.27 101.46
C LEU A 92 0.89 28.00 100.76
N THR A 93 -0.33 27.83 101.27
CA THR A 93 -1.50 28.49 100.71
C THR A 93 -1.38 30.01 100.80
N ARG A 94 -0.81 30.52 101.90
CA ARG A 94 -0.50 31.95 102.05
C ARG A 94 0.60 32.41 101.07
N ILE A 95 1.66 31.63 100.88
CA ILE A 95 2.71 31.89 99.87
C ILE A 95 2.11 31.98 98.47
N LEU A 96 1.25 31.01 98.11
CA LEU A 96 0.56 30.98 96.83
C LEU A 96 -0.35 32.20 96.66
N ASN A 97 -1.16 32.54 97.66
CA ASN A 97 -2.04 33.71 97.59
C ASN A 97 -1.24 35.02 97.45
N TYR A 98 -0.11 35.14 98.14
CA TYR A 98 0.75 36.32 98.01
C TYR A 98 1.26 36.49 96.57
N TYR A 99 1.89 35.46 95.99
CA TYR A 99 2.43 35.57 94.63
C TYR A 99 1.31 35.72 93.58
N LYS A 100 0.11 35.21 93.87
CA LYS A 100 -1.09 35.43 93.06
C LYS A 100 -1.56 36.89 93.10
N ILE A 101 -1.56 37.53 94.28
CA ILE A 101 -1.91 38.95 94.43
C ILE A 101 -0.86 39.85 93.77
N LYS A 102 0.43 39.56 93.96
CA LYS A 102 1.53 40.29 93.30
C LYS A 102 1.63 40.02 91.79
N LYS A 103 0.86 39.06 91.27
CA LYS A 103 0.86 38.62 89.86
C LYS A 103 2.23 38.15 89.37
N ASP A 104 3.09 37.68 90.28
CA ASP A 104 4.35 37.00 89.91
C ASP A 104 4.06 35.53 89.61
N TYR A 105 3.53 35.31 88.41
CA TYR A 105 3.05 34.01 87.97
C TYR A 105 4.15 32.96 87.83
N ILE A 106 5.42 33.37 87.68
CA ILE A 106 6.56 32.45 87.57
C ILE A 106 6.86 31.86 88.96
N LYS A 107 7.02 32.72 89.98
CA LYS A 107 7.21 32.24 91.35
C LYS A 107 5.99 31.47 91.84
N LEU A 108 4.79 31.97 91.54
CA LEU A 108 3.54 31.28 91.87
C LEU A 108 3.49 29.87 91.30
N MET A 109 3.83 29.68 90.02
CA MET A 109 3.85 28.37 89.38
C MET A 109 4.88 27.44 90.02
N ASN A 110 6.10 27.92 90.33
CA ASN A 110 7.11 27.10 91.01
C ASN A 110 6.64 26.66 92.41
N TRP A 111 5.90 27.51 93.12
CA TRP A 111 5.31 27.15 94.41
C TRP A 111 4.15 26.17 94.29
N TYR A 112 3.32 26.27 93.24
CA TYR A 112 2.32 25.23 92.96
C TYR A 112 2.98 23.90 92.56
N GLU A 113 4.08 23.92 91.81
CA GLU A 113 4.87 22.71 91.50
C GLU A 113 5.40 22.05 92.77
N LYS A 114 5.87 22.86 93.71
CA LYS A 114 6.31 22.38 95.01
C LYS A 114 5.17 21.79 95.84
N ALA A 115 4.03 22.48 95.88
CA ALA A 115 2.80 22.00 96.52
C ALA A 115 2.34 20.65 95.95
N TYR A 116 2.36 20.51 94.62
CA TYR A 116 2.00 19.28 93.94
C TYR A 116 2.99 18.15 94.23
N LYS A 117 4.31 18.41 94.21
CA LYS A 117 5.32 17.39 94.53
C LYS A 117 5.26 16.92 95.97
N GLU A 118 5.05 17.84 96.91
CA GLU A 118 5.11 17.53 98.35
C GLU A 118 3.78 16.96 98.89
N PHE A 119 2.63 17.40 98.36
CA PHE A 119 1.31 16.96 98.87
C PHE A 119 0.47 16.18 97.86
N ASN A 120 0.99 15.94 96.66
CA ASN A 120 0.31 15.24 95.57
C ASN A 120 -1.07 15.85 95.24
N ASP A 121 -1.21 17.17 95.43
CA ASP A 121 -2.48 17.87 95.29
C ASP A 121 -2.82 18.11 93.81
N ASN A 122 -3.77 17.33 93.30
CA ASN A 122 -4.20 17.42 91.89
C ASN A 122 -4.78 18.79 91.52
N ASN A 123 -5.30 19.57 92.48
CA ASN A 123 -5.75 20.93 92.20
C ASN A 123 -4.56 21.85 91.87
N SER A 124 -3.46 21.69 92.60
CA SER A 124 -2.19 22.35 92.29
C SER A 124 -1.69 21.98 90.90
N LEU A 125 -1.82 20.73 90.46
CA LEU A 125 -1.45 20.30 89.10
C LEU A 125 -2.22 21.04 88.00
N ASN A 126 -3.53 21.19 88.16
CA ASN A 126 -4.35 21.93 87.19
C ASN A 126 -4.01 23.42 87.17
N GLU A 127 -3.72 24.02 88.33
CA GLU A 127 -3.30 25.42 88.40
C GLU A 127 -1.90 25.63 87.78
N ILE A 128 -0.97 24.67 87.91
CA ILE A 128 0.33 24.71 87.20
C ILE A 128 0.11 24.73 85.69
N ILE A 129 -0.76 23.85 85.15
CA ILE A 129 -1.03 23.79 83.71
C ILE A 129 -1.61 25.12 83.20
N LYS A 130 -2.56 25.70 83.94
CA LYS A 130 -3.15 27.01 83.59
C LYS A 130 -2.11 28.12 83.64
N LEU A 131 -1.33 28.20 84.71
CA LEU A 131 -0.30 29.21 84.88
C LEU A 131 0.81 29.09 83.83
N ALA A 132 1.28 27.87 83.55
CA ALA A 132 2.25 27.58 82.50
C ALA A 132 1.75 28.02 81.12
N SER A 133 0.45 27.82 80.84
CA SER A 133 -0.20 28.37 79.64
C SER A 133 -0.16 29.90 79.63
N PHE A 134 -0.51 30.53 80.75
CA PHE A 134 -0.65 31.97 80.87
C PHE A 134 0.69 32.70 80.69
N ILE A 135 1.75 32.19 81.32
CA ILE A 135 3.12 32.71 81.16
C ILE A 135 3.81 32.21 79.88
N LYS A 136 3.07 31.47 79.03
CA LYS A 136 3.52 30.91 77.75
C LYS A 136 4.73 29.96 77.86
N ASN A 137 4.93 29.32 79.02
CA ASN A 137 5.96 28.30 79.21
C ASN A 137 5.44 26.92 78.74
N LYS A 138 5.52 26.71 77.42
CA LYS A 138 4.98 25.52 76.75
C LYS A 138 5.62 24.21 77.22
N GLU A 139 6.92 24.19 77.50
CA GLU A 139 7.62 22.98 77.93
C GLU A 139 7.09 22.47 79.27
N LYS A 140 7.00 23.36 80.28
CA LYS A 140 6.39 23.00 81.57
C LYS A 140 4.93 22.61 81.42
N GLN A 141 4.17 23.33 80.60
CA GLN A 141 2.78 23.01 80.33
C GLN A 141 2.63 21.58 79.74
N ILE A 142 3.47 21.20 78.79
CA ILE A 142 3.49 19.86 78.19
C ILE A 142 3.81 18.79 79.23
N ILE A 143 4.86 18.99 80.04
CA ILE A 143 5.29 18.03 81.07
C ILE A 143 4.12 17.74 82.03
N TYR A 144 3.51 18.78 82.57
CA TYR A 144 2.45 18.62 83.56
C TYR A 144 1.11 18.16 82.97
N ILE A 145 0.79 18.49 81.71
CA ILE A 145 -0.39 17.89 81.04
C ILE A 145 -0.15 16.38 80.81
N LYS A 146 1.06 15.97 80.40
CA LYS A 146 1.40 14.54 80.27
C LYS A 146 1.28 13.82 81.61
N GLU A 147 1.75 14.45 82.68
CA GLU A 147 1.65 13.89 84.03
C GLU A 147 0.20 13.80 84.52
N ALA A 148 -0.60 14.86 84.33
CA ALA A 148 -2.03 14.87 84.64
C ALA A 148 -2.77 13.75 83.89
N TYR A 149 -2.50 13.61 82.58
CA TYR A 149 -3.07 12.53 81.78
C TYR A 149 -2.65 11.15 82.29
N SER A 150 -1.39 10.98 82.70
CA SER A 150 -0.90 9.70 83.22
C SER A 150 -1.68 9.23 84.45
N LYS A 151 -2.10 10.17 85.31
CA LYS A 151 -2.85 9.91 86.55
C LYS A 151 -4.35 9.74 86.34
N ASN A 152 -5.00 10.67 85.64
CA ASN A 152 -6.46 10.69 85.53
C ASN A 152 -7.01 10.09 84.23
N LYS A 153 -6.14 9.74 83.27
CA LYS A 153 -6.46 9.20 81.94
C LYS A 153 -7.48 10.04 81.15
N ASN A 154 -7.63 11.33 81.48
CA ASN A 154 -8.62 12.19 80.83
C ASN A 154 -8.22 12.48 79.37
N LYS A 155 -8.97 11.92 78.43
CA LYS A 155 -8.67 11.96 76.99
C LYS A 155 -8.60 13.38 76.41
N THR A 156 -9.35 14.34 76.98
CA THR A 156 -9.28 15.76 76.53
C THR A 156 -7.87 16.34 76.65
N LEU A 157 -7.08 15.87 77.61
CA LEU A 157 -5.68 16.28 77.78
C LEU A 157 -4.79 15.82 76.62
N LEU A 158 -5.09 14.70 75.96
CA LEU A 158 -4.33 14.24 74.78
C LEU A 158 -4.54 15.16 73.58
N PHE A 159 -5.76 15.66 73.39
CA PHE A 159 -6.06 16.64 72.33
C PHE A 159 -5.39 17.99 72.61
N ASN A 160 -5.34 18.42 73.87
CA ASN A 160 -4.61 19.63 74.27
C ASN A 160 -3.10 19.49 74.00
N LEU A 161 -2.49 18.34 74.34
CA LEU A 161 -1.10 18.05 74.01
C LEU A 161 -0.84 18.09 72.51
N TYR A 162 -1.77 17.61 71.69
CA TYR A 162 -1.64 17.65 70.23
C TYR A 162 -1.50 19.10 69.73
N ASN A 163 -2.32 20.01 70.26
CA ASN A 163 -2.30 21.43 69.91
C ASN A 163 -1.05 22.16 70.41
N LEU A 164 -0.38 21.65 71.45
CA LEU A 164 0.90 22.15 71.95
C LEU A 164 2.12 21.57 71.20
N ASN A 165 1.91 21.05 69.98
CA ASN A 165 2.93 20.42 69.12
C ASN A 165 3.49 19.07 69.61
N GLU A 166 2.89 18.42 70.61
CA GLU A 166 3.21 17.03 71.01
C GLU A 166 2.43 15.99 70.20
N LYS A 167 2.32 16.25 68.89
CA LYS A 167 1.44 15.53 67.97
C LYS A 167 1.70 14.02 67.96
N LYS A 168 2.97 13.62 67.99
CA LYS A 168 3.40 12.22 67.92
C LYS A 168 2.98 11.43 69.16
N PHE A 169 3.17 11.99 70.36
CA PHE A 169 2.78 11.34 71.60
C PHE A 169 1.25 11.21 71.72
N SER A 170 0.54 12.32 71.47
CA SER A 170 -0.92 12.36 71.53
C SER A 170 -1.59 11.44 70.53
N LEU A 171 -1.18 11.46 69.26
CA LEU A 171 -1.76 10.58 68.24
C LEU A 171 -1.50 9.12 68.54
N LYS A 172 -0.30 8.75 68.96
CA LYS A 172 0.02 7.36 69.28
C LYS A 172 -0.94 6.82 70.36
N LYS A 173 -1.22 7.62 71.40
CA LYS A 173 -2.14 7.21 72.47
C LYS A 173 -3.61 7.25 72.07
N LEU A 174 -4.04 8.26 71.33
CA LEU A 174 -5.41 8.33 70.80
C LEU A 174 -5.71 7.17 69.85
N ARG A 175 -4.76 6.81 68.97
CA ARG A 175 -4.90 5.66 68.06
C ARG A 175 -4.94 4.33 68.79
N GLN A 176 -4.09 4.15 69.80
CA GLN A 176 -4.16 2.96 70.65
C GLN A 176 -5.55 2.82 71.28
N LEU A 177 -6.09 3.91 71.85
CA LEU A 177 -7.44 3.91 72.41
C LEU A 177 -8.54 3.67 71.36
N ALA A 178 -8.35 4.17 70.13
CA ALA A 178 -9.25 3.94 69.01
C ALA A 178 -9.23 2.48 68.57
N LEU A 179 -8.05 1.85 68.49
CA LEU A 179 -7.90 0.43 68.16
C LEU A 179 -8.49 -0.48 69.24
N GLU A 180 -8.44 -0.05 70.50
CA GLU A 180 -9.09 -0.71 71.64
C GLU A 180 -10.59 -0.39 71.75
N ASN A 181 -11.18 0.38 70.82
CA ASN A 181 -12.59 0.84 70.83
C ASN A 181 -13.01 1.62 72.09
N LYS A 182 -12.05 2.25 72.79
CA LYS A 182 -12.31 3.02 74.02
C LYS A 182 -12.64 4.48 73.78
N LEU A 183 -12.72 4.93 72.54
CA LEU A 183 -13.12 6.30 72.17
C LEU A 183 -14.62 6.38 71.85
N THR A 184 -15.26 7.50 72.19
CA THR A 184 -16.61 7.79 71.71
C THR A 184 -16.58 8.03 70.19
N LYS A 185 -17.75 8.01 69.54
CA LYS A 185 -17.84 8.22 68.08
C LYS A 185 -17.23 9.57 67.65
N GLU A 186 -17.51 10.63 68.41
CA GLU A 186 -16.96 11.97 68.14
C GLU A 186 -15.43 12.02 68.36
N GLU A 187 -14.92 11.40 69.43
CA GLU A 187 -13.49 11.28 69.71
C GLU A 187 -12.76 10.46 68.63
N TYR A 188 -13.42 9.42 68.10
CA TYR A 188 -12.90 8.58 67.03
C TYR A 188 -12.76 9.37 65.73
N THR A 189 -13.80 10.16 65.37
CA THR A 189 -13.77 11.04 64.20
C THR A 189 -12.69 12.12 64.33
N LYS A 190 -12.58 12.77 65.49
CA LYS A 190 -11.51 13.75 65.75
C LYS A 190 -10.13 13.09 65.66
N THR A 191 -9.95 11.88 66.18
CA THR A 191 -8.68 11.13 66.10
C THR A 191 -8.32 10.74 64.66
N LEU A 192 -9.33 10.36 63.86
CA LEU A 192 -9.17 10.10 62.43
C LEU A 192 -8.70 11.37 61.71
N GLN A 193 -9.40 12.49 61.89
CA GLN A 193 -9.04 13.79 61.31
C GLN A 193 -7.61 14.22 61.69
N LEU A 194 -7.24 14.12 62.97
CA LEU A 194 -5.89 14.49 63.42
C LEU A 194 -4.80 13.57 62.85
N SER A 195 -5.11 12.29 62.62
CA SER A 195 -4.18 11.35 61.96
C SER A 195 -3.96 11.72 60.49
N ILE A 196 -5.01 12.19 59.82
CA ILE A 196 -4.97 12.70 58.45
C ILE A 196 -4.13 13.98 58.38
N TYR A 197 -4.39 14.96 59.26
CA TYR A 197 -3.62 16.21 59.31
C TYR A 197 -2.15 16.01 59.68
N SER A 198 -1.81 14.93 60.39
CA SER A 198 -0.42 14.55 60.64
C SER A 198 0.26 13.78 59.50
N ASN A 199 -0.43 13.61 58.37
CA ASN A 199 0.02 12.90 57.17
C ASN A 199 0.35 11.41 57.37
N ASP A 200 -0.34 10.75 58.31
CA ASP A 200 -0.14 9.34 58.63
C ASP A 200 -1.31 8.50 58.10
N LEU A 201 -1.35 8.42 56.77
CA LEU A 201 -2.52 7.99 55.99
C LEU A 201 -2.83 6.49 56.15
N LYS A 202 -1.82 5.66 56.41
CA LYS A 202 -1.97 4.20 56.61
C LYS A 202 -2.77 3.89 57.88
N GLU A 203 -2.47 4.60 58.95
CA GLU A 203 -3.15 4.41 60.23
C GLU A 203 -4.56 5.01 60.20
N ALA A 204 -4.73 6.16 59.53
CA ALA A 204 -6.04 6.75 59.28
C ALA A 204 -6.97 5.79 58.51
N PHE A 205 -6.47 5.15 57.45
CA PHE A 205 -7.24 4.16 56.68
C PHE A 205 -7.60 2.92 57.52
N THR A 206 -6.70 2.48 58.39
CA THR A 206 -6.93 1.33 59.28
C THR A 206 -8.04 1.62 60.30
N LEU A 207 -8.09 2.83 60.84
CA LEU A 207 -9.17 3.30 61.71
C LEU A 207 -10.50 3.40 60.96
N PHE A 208 -10.48 3.93 59.73
CA PHE A 208 -11.66 4.03 58.87
C PHE A 208 -12.31 2.66 58.59
N LYS A 209 -11.51 1.67 58.20
CA LYS A 209 -12.00 0.32 57.82
C LYS A 209 -12.66 -0.44 58.98
N ARG A 210 -12.27 -0.20 60.24
CA ARG A 210 -12.65 -1.05 61.39
C ARG A 210 -14.03 -0.78 61.98
N LYS A 211 -14.49 0.48 62.01
CA LYS A 211 -15.71 0.86 62.75
C LYS A 211 -16.95 1.02 61.87
N ASN A 212 -16.85 0.71 60.58
CA ASN A 212 -17.93 0.80 59.58
C ASN A 212 -18.76 2.08 59.79
N LEU A 213 -18.07 3.21 59.89
CA LEU A 213 -18.69 4.47 60.29
C LEU A 213 -19.60 4.94 59.16
N ASP A 214 -20.92 4.82 59.32
CA ASP A 214 -21.96 5.36 58.42
C ASP A 214 -21.91 6.90 58.24
N TYR A 215 -20.92 7.57 58.84
CA TYR A 215 -20.70 9.01 58.75
C TYR A 215 -19.40 9.31 57.98
N ILE A 216 -19.35 8.93 56.70
CA ILE A 216 -18.92 9.86 55.65
C ILE A 216 -20.17 10.48 54.96
N LYS A 217 -21.31 10.57 55.67
CA LYS A 217 -22.41 11.46 55.28
C LYS A 217 -22.13 12.95 55.60
N GLY A 218 -20.96 13.26 56.16
CA GLY A 218 -20.59 14.61 56.57
C GLY A 218 -19.09 14.87 56.55
N VAL A 219 -18.34 14.29 55.60
CA VAL A 219 -17.10 14.95 55.17
C VAL A 219 -17.55 16.11 54.29
N GLU A 220 -18.04 17.17 54.94
CA GLU A 220 -18.39 18.43 54.26
C GLU A 220 -17.15 19.07 53.62
N ASN A 221 -15.96 18.61 54.02
CA ASN A 221 -14.72 19.12 53.47
C ASN A 221 -14.18 18.22 52.35
N PHE A 222 -14.74 18.38 51.15
CA PHE A 222 -14.26 17.82 49.88
C PHE A 222 -12.74 18.07 49.68
N GLU A 223 -12.19 19.15 50.24
CA GLU A 223 -10.76 19.45 50.19
C GLU A 223 -9.90 18.42 50.94
N LEU A 224 -10.41 17.81 52.01
CA LEU A 224 -9.70 16.74 52.74
C LEU A 224 -9.64 15.44 51.94
N PHE A 225 -10.69 15.17 51.15
CA PHE A 225 -10.78 14.03 50.22
C PHE A 225 -9.87 14.25 49.01
N GLU A 226 -9.88 15.46 48.42
CA GLU A 226 -8.92 15.88 47.40
C GLU A 226 -7.47 15.84 47.87
N TYR A 227 -7.20 16.20 49.13
CA TYR A 227 -5.87 16.14 49.70
C TYR A 227 -5.37 14.69 49.85
N PHE A 228 -6.22 13.75 50.24
CA PHE A 228 -5.91 12.32 50.21
C PHE A 228 -5.63 11.83 48.78
N LEU A 229 -6.44 12.27 47.82
CA LEU A 229 -6.33 11.92 46.40
C LEU A 229 -5.02 12.40 45.77
N LYS A 230 -4.58 13.63 46.12
CA LYS A 230 -3.35 14.23 45.61
C LYS A 230 -2.07 13.62 46.21
N ASN A 231 -2.15 12.96 47.36
CA ASN A 231 -0.98 12.54 48.15
C ASN A 231 -0.91 11.03 48.42
N THR A 232 -1.71 10.20 47.75
CA THR A 232 -1.60 8.73 47.84
C THR A 232 -1.12 8.14 46.51
N ASP A 233 0.09 7.55 46.53
CA ASP A 233 0.70 6.96 45.33
C ASP A 233 0.09 5.60 44.96
N LYS A 234 -0.83 5.10 45.78
CA LYS A 234 -1.44 3.78 45.66
C LYS A 234 -2.72 3.80 44.85
N LYS A 235 -2.58 3.97 43.53
CA LYS A 235 -3.69 4.05 42.56
C LYS A 235 -4.69 2.89 42.66
N ASP A 236 -4.28 1.70 43.05
CA ASP A 236 -5.18 0.53 43.15
C ASP A 236 -6.06 0.53 44.41
N GLU A 237 -5.59 1.11 45.53
CA GLU A 237 -6.40 1.27 46.73
C GLU A 237 -7.47 2.37 46.50
N LEU A 238 -7.11 3.41 45.73
CA LEU A 238 -8.03 4.46 45.27
C LEU A 238 -9.16 3.94 44.39
N LYS A 239 -8.86 3.08 43.41
CA LYS A 239 -9.88 2.45 42.55
C LYS A 239 -10.88 1.61 43.35
N LYS A 240 -10.38 0.82 44.32
CA LYS A 240 -11.24 0.03 45.22
C LYS A 240 -12.16 0.92 46.04
N LEU A 241 -11.65 2.06 46.52
CA LEU A 241 -12.43 3.03 47.28
C LEU A 241 -13.49 3.73 46.42
N TYR A 242 -13.14 4.23 45.23
CA TYR A 242 -14.12 4.82 44.30
C TYR A 242 -15.20 3.82 43.86
N ARG A 243 -14.82 2.57 43.59
CA ARG A 243 -15.78 1.49 43.25
C ARG A 243 -16.71 1.18 44.43
N HIS A 244 -16.19 1.18 45.66
CA HIS A 244 -17.00 1.00 46.86
C HIS A 244 -17.95 2.19 47.08
N MET A 245 -17.47 3.43 46.95
CA MET A 245 -18.26 4.64 47.12
C MET A 245 -19.36 4.78 46.06
N ASN A 246 -19.05 4.49 44.79
CA ASN A 246 -20.07 4.43 43.74
C ASN A 246 -21.13 3.37 44.05
N LYS A 247 -20.72 2.17 44.50
CA LYS A 247 -21.66 1.10 44.85
C LYS A 247 -22.51 1.41 46.09
N SER A 248 -21.96 2.13 47.08
CA SER A 248 -22.67 2.43 48.33
C SER A 248 -23.54 3.69 48.27
N THR A 249 -23.17 4.67 47.45
CA THR A 249 -23.89 5.95 47.35
C THR A 249 -24.71 6.09 46.07
N ASN A 250 -24.38 5.34 45.02
CA ASN A 250 -24.92 5.49 43.66
C ASN A 250 -24.77 6.90 43.07
N GLU A 251 -23.86 7.72 43.60
CA GLU A 251 -23.60 9.07 43.09
C GLU A 251 -22.66 9.04 41.87
N GLU A 252 -23.11 9.63 40.76
CA GLU A 252 -22.45 9.59 39.45
C GLU A 252 -21.04 10.20 39.45
N LYS A 253 -20.77 11.18 40.31
CA LYS A 253 -19.43 11.80 40.44
C LYS A 253 -18.34 10.79 40.81
N TYR A 254 -18.65 9.74 41.58
CA TYR A 254 -17.68 8.69 41.94
C TYR A 254 -17.47 7.69 40.81
N PHE A 255 -18.50 7.43 40.00
CA PHE A 255 -18.36 6.67 38.76
C PHE A 255 -17.47 7.42 37.77
N ASN A 256 -17.72 8.70 37.54
CA ASN A 256 -16.92 9.54 36.65
C ASN A 256 -15.46 9.66 37.12
N ALA A 257 -15.23 9.79 38.43
CA ALA A 257 -13.87 9.78 38.97
C ALA A 257 -13.15 8.43 38.75
N LEU A 258 -13.86 7.30 38.91
CA LEU A 258 -13.33 5.97 38.62
C LEU A 258 -12.96 5.81 37.13
N ILE A 259 -13.83 6.29 36.23
CA ILE A 259 -13.58 6.28 34.79
C ILE A 259 -12.38 7.16 34.42
N ASN A 260 -12.30 8.38 34.95
CA ASN A 260 -11.17 9.28 34.69
C ASN A 260 -9.84 8.65 35.13
N MET A 261 -9.84 7.88 36.23
CA MET A 261 -8.65 7.14 36.64
C MET A 261 -8.26 6.01 35.67
N TYR A 262 -9.22 5.26 35.14
CA TYR A 262 -8.94 4.23 34.14
C TYR A 262 -8.47 4.82 32.80
N SER A 263 -9.04 5.95 32.39
CA SER A 263 -8.65 6.68 31.17
C SER A 263 -7.23 7.25 31.28
N ASN A 264 -6.85 7.81 32.45
CA ASN A 264 -5.50 8.34 32.70
C ASN A 264 -4.40 7.25 32.77
N GLU A 265 -4.76 5.98 32.95
CA GLU A 265 -3.83 4.85 32.92
C GLU A 265 -3.76 4.15 31.56
N ILE A 266 -4.43 4.70 30.53
CA ILE A 266 -4.56 4.06 29.21
C ILE A 266 -5.15 2.64 29.33
N ASN A 267 -6.00 2.40 30.35
CA ASN A 267 -6.65 1.10 30.53
C ASN A 267 -8.10 1.17 30.06
N ILE A 268 -8.26 1.42 28.76
CA ILE A 268 -9.55 1.63 28.09
C ILE A 268 -10.50 0.44 28.32
N ASN A 269 -9.98 -0.79 28.35
CA ASN A 269 -10.75 -2.01 28.61
C ASN A 269 -11.48 -1.99 29.96
N LYS A 270 -10.84 -1.50 31.03
CA LYS A 270 -11.49 -1.41 32.37
C LYS A 270 -12.56 -0.33 32.41
N SER A 271 -12.38 0.77 31.68
CA SER A 271 -13.43 1.79 31.50
C SER A 271 -14.63 1.19 30.77
N ILE A 272 -14.41 0.44 29.68
CA ILE A 272 -15.45 -0.24 28.92
C ILE A 272 -16.23 -1.22 29.81
N GLU A 273 -15.55 -2.05 30.60
CA GLU A 273 -16.22 -2.99 31.53
C GLU A 273 -17.09 -2.27 32.55
N ALA A 274 -16.60 -1.17 33.14
CA ALA A 274 -17.35 -0.39 34.11
C ALA A 274 -18.61 0.26 33.49
N TYR A 275 -18.52 0.78 32.27
CA TYR A 275 -19.69 1.28 31.54
C TYR A 275 -20.65 0.16 31.13
N LYS A 276 -20.16 -1.03 30.75
CA LYS A 276 -20.99 -2.22 30.46
C LYS A 276 -21.79 -2.67 31.69
N GLU A 277 -21.16 -2.73 32.86
CA GLU A 277 -21.84 -3.04 34.14
C GLU A 277 -22.96 -2.02 34.39
N LYS A 278 -22.67 -0.72 34.25
CA LYS A 278 -23.65 0.34 34.51
C LYS A 278 -24.78 0.36 33.47
N TYR A 279 -24.49 0.11 32.20
CA TYR A 279 -25.52 -0.03 31.16
C TYR A 279 -26.41 -1.26 31.40
N LYS A 280 -25.85 -2.39 31.89
CA LYS A 280 -26.63 -3.58 32.23
C LYS A 280 -27.63 -3.29 33.35
N GLU A 281 -27.22 -2.51 34.35
CA GLU A 281 -28.07 -2.08 35.47
C GLU A 281 -29.14 -1.07 35.06
N THR A 282 -28.78 -0.05 34.30
CA THR A 282 -29.62 1.15 34.09
C THR A 282 -30.34 1.18 32.75
N LYS A 283 -29.84 0.47 31.73
CA LYS A 283 -30.25 0.58 30.32
C LYS A 283 -30.20 2.00 29.74
N SER A 284 -29.42 2.90 30.36
CA SER A 284 -29.27 4.29 29.89
C SER A 284 -28.51 4.37 28.56
N LEU A 285 -29.03 5.15 27.61
CA LEU A 285 -28.38 5.37 26.31
C LEU A 285 -27.05 6.13 26.45
N ASP A 286 -26.91 7.01 27.44
CA ASP A 286 -25.68 7.79 27.64
C ASP A 286 -24.48 6.89 27.97
N TYR A 287 -24.70 5.84 28.77
CA TYR A 287 -23.64 4.85 29.04
C TYR A 287 -23.36 3.97 27.83
N LEU A 288 -24.39 3.65 27.03
CA LEU A 288 -24.20 2.94 25.77
C LEU A 288 -23.36 3.75 24.77
N GLU A 289 -23.56 5.08 24.69
CA GLU A 289 -22.75 5.98 23.88
C GLU A 289 -21.29 6.00 24.31
N ASN A 290 -21.03 6.04 25.62
CA ASN A 290 -19.67 5.95 26.14
C ASN A 290 -19.01 4.60 25.83
N ILE A 291 -19.74 3.48 25.88
CA ILE A 291 -19.23 2.15 25.45
C ILE A 291 -18.86 2.16 23.97
N ILE A 292 -19.71 2.76 23.12
CA ILE A 292 -19.47 2.87 21.68
C ILE A 292 -18.21 3.71 21.42
N TYR A 293 -18.12 4.91 22.01
CA TYR A 293 -16.98 5.81 21.85
C TYR A 293 -15.66 5.16 22.29
N LEU A 294 -15.66 4.51 23.46
CA LEU A 294 -14.45 3.86 23.97
C LEU A 294 -14.06 2.62 23.15
N ASN A 295 -15.00 1.82 22.65
CA ASN A 295 -14.66 0.71 21.75
C ASN A 295 -14.12 1.18 20.40
N TYR A 296 -14.60 2.32 19.89
CA TYR A 296 -14.05 2.95 18.70
C TYR A 296 -12.59 3.39 18.91
N ILE A 297 -12.30 4.09 20.02
CA ILE A 297 -10.93 4.50 20.36
C ILE A 297 -10.01 3.30 20.63
N ASN A 298 -10.55 2.23 21.22
CA ASN A 298 -9.81 1.00 21.49
C ASN A 298 -9.63 0.11 20.25
N GLU A 299 -10.04 0.58 19.07
CA GLU A 299 -10.02 -0.13 17.79
C GLU A 299 -10.71 -1.51 17.84
N ASN A 300 -11.62 -1.72 18.80
CA ASN A 300 -12.41 -2.94 18.92
C ASN A 300 -13.67 -2.83 18.05
N GLN A 301 -13.47 -2.89 16.73
CA GLN A 301 -14.51 -2.66 15.73
C GLN A 301 -15.72 -3.59 15.90
N LYS A 302 -15.52 -4.85 16.29
CA LYS A 302 -16.62 -5.81 16.49
C LYS A 302 -17.54 -5.42 17.65
N GLU A 303 -16.97 -5.07 18.81
CA GLU A 303 -17.78 -4.62 19.95
C GLU A 303 -18.40 -3.24 19.69
N TYR A 304 -17.68 -2.34 19.02
CA TYR A 304 -18.22 -1.05 18.58
C TYR A 304 -19.49 -1.24 17.76
N LEU A 305 -19.44 -2.04 16.69
CA LEU A 305 -20.60 -2.32 15.82
C LEU A 305 -21.73 -3.03 16.59
N TYR A 306 -21.38 -3.93 17.52
CA TYR A 306 -22.38 -4.62 18.33
C TYR A 306 -23.19 -3.66 19.20
N TYR A 307 -22.53 -2.78 19.96
CA TYR A 307 -23.23 -1.81 20.81
C TYR A 307 -23.91 -0.71 19.99
N LEU A 308 -23.35 -0.33 18.84
CA LEU A 308 -24.00 0.58 17.90
C LEU A 308 -25.28 -0.02 17.32
N SER A 309 -25.30 -1.33 17.02
CA SER A 309 -26.51 -2.05 16.59
C SER A 309 -27.61 -2.02 17.67
N ILE A 310 -27.24 -2.21 18.95
CA ILE A 310 -28.18 -2.15 20.08
C ILE A 310 -28.77 -0.74 20.19
N LYS A 311 -27.93 0.29 20.10
CA LYS A 311 -28.39 1.69 20.15
C LYS A 311 -29.38 1.97 19.02
N ALA A 312 -29.03 1.57 17.80
CA ALA A 312 -29.84 1.81 16.61
C ALA A 312 -31.18 1.06 16.65
N LEU A 313 -31.20 -0.18 17.14
CA LEU A 313 -32.45 -0.92 17.38
C LEU A 313 -33.34 -0.24 18.44
N ASN A 314 -32.76 0.19 19.56
CA ASN A 314 -33.50 0.85 20.65
C ASN A 314 -34.09 2.21 20.23
N THR A 315 -33.33 2.96 19.43
CA THR A 315 -33.72 4.31 18.95
C THR A 315 -34.48 4.27 17.63
N LYS A 316 -34.62 3.09 17.01
CA LYS A 316 -35.22 2.90 15.68
C LYS A 316 -34.53 3.75 14.60
N ASP A 317 -33.21 3.88 14.67
CA ASP A 317 -32.42 4.62 13.68
C ASP A 317 -31.99 3.71 12.51
N ILE A 318 -32.75 3.78 11.42
CA ILE A 318 -32.53 2.99 10.20
C ILE A 318 -31.22 3.36 9.50
N LYS A 319 -30.78 4.62 9.56
CA LYS A 319 -29.55 5.05 8.90
C LYS A 319 -28.34 4.41 9.57
N VAL A 320 -28.34 4.38 10.91
CA VAL A 320 -27.29 3.72 11.67
C VAL A 320 -27.33 2.19 11.49
N LEU A 321 -28.52 1.57 11.42
CA LEU A 321 -28.61 0.14 11.10
C LEU A 321 -28.08 -0.20 9.71
N LYS A 322 -28.37 0.62 8.69
CA LYS A 322 -27.80 0.47 7.34
C LYS A 322 -26.27 0.49 7.39
N TYR A 323 -25.70 1.49 8.06
CA TYR A 323 -24.25 1.60 8.25
C TYR A 323 -23.66 0.38 8.95
N VAL A 324 -24.24 -0.06 10.07
CA VAL A 324 -23.77 -1.22 10.83
C VAL A 324 -23.80 -2.50 9.99
N ILE A 325 -24.84 -2.72 9.19
CA ILE A 325 -24.95 -3.88 8.32
C ILE A 325 -23.86 -3.86 7.24
N THR A 326 -23.62 -2.71 6.61
CA THR A 326 -22.54 -2.54 5.63
C THR A 326 -21.17 -2.84 6.25
N GLU A 327 -20.88 -2.27 7.42
CA GLU A 327 -19.61 -2.49 8.13
C GLU A 327 -19.43 -3.97 8.54
N TYR A 328 -20.50 -4.67 8.93
CA TYR A 328 -20.40 -6.10 9.21
C TYR A 328 -20.11 -6.93 7.96
N PHE A 329 -20.64 -6.55 6.79
CA PHE A 329 -20.28 -7.18 5.52
C PHE A 329 -18.82 -6.91 5.14
N ASP A 330 -18.33 -5.69 5.33
CA ASP A 330 -16.93 -5.34 5.06
C ASP A 330 -15.94 -6.11 5.94
N LEU A 331 -16.39 -6.51 7.15
CA LEU A 331 -15.65 -7.37 8.06
C LEU A 331 -15.88 -8.88 7.85
N ASP A 332 -16.70 -9.28 6.88
CA ASP A 332 -17.11 -10.66 6.62
C ASP A 332 -17.76 -11.36 7.84
N ASP A 333 -18.40 -10.61 8.74
CA ASP A 333 -19.08 -11.14 9.93
C ASP A 333 -20.57 -11.43 9.66
N ILE A 334 -20.81 -12.36 8.74
CA ILE A 334 -22.14 -12.80 8.32
C ILE A 334 -22.99 -13.27 9.52
N SER A 335 -22.35 -13.87 10.53
CA SER A 335 -23.02 -14.32 11.75
C SER A 335 -23.72 -13.18 12.51
N SER A 336 -23.06 -12.02 12.62
CA SER A 336 -23.59 -10.85 13.31
C SER A 336 -24.71 -10.19 12.51
N VAL A 337 -24.60 -10.17 11.18
CA VAL A 337 -25.68 -9.72 10.28
C VAL A 337 -26.93 -10.57 10.46
N LYS A 338 -26.81 -11.91 10.52
CA LYS A 338 -27.96 -12.81 10.71
C LYS A 338 -28.66 -12.59 12.06
N ILE A 339 -27.90 -12.45 13.15
CA ILE A 339 -28.46 -12.16 14.48
C ILE A 339 -29.18 -10.79 14.47
N LEU A 340 -28.61 -9.80 13.79
CA LEU A 340 -29.22 -8.48 13.68
C LEU A 340 -30.52 -8.54 12.85
N LEU A 341 -30.55 -9.33 11.77
CA LEU A 341 -31.75 -9.52 10.95
C LEU A 341 -32.92 -10.12 11.72
N GLU A 342 -32.67 -11.12 12.57
CA GLU A 342 -33.73 -11.71 13.43
C GLU A 342 -34.36 -10.68 14.37
N LYS A 343 -33.58 -9.68 14.80
CA LYS A 343 -34.07 -8.58 15.63
C LYS A 343 -34.83 -7.56 14.80
N ILE A 344 -34.34 -7.21 13.62
CA ILE A 344 -35.01 -6.27 12.69
C ILE A 344 -36.37 -6.81 12.25
N GLU A 345 -36.47 -8.11 11.93
CA GLU A 345 -37.74 -8.75 11.50
C GLU A 345 -38.87 -8.58 12.53
N LYS A 346 -38.52 -8.52 13.82
CA LYS A 346 -39.47 -8.43 14.94
C LYS A 346 -39.87 -7.00 15.29
N LEU A 347 -39.26 -5.96 14.71
CA LEU A 347 -39.48 -4.58 15.13
C LEU A 347 -40.88 -4.07 14.81
N THR A 348 -41.45 -4.45 13.65
CA THR A 348 -42.77 -3.96 13.22
C THR A 348 -43.59 -5.01 12.46
N PRO A 349 -44.92 -5.08 12.69
CA PRO A 349 -45.80 -6.00 11.96
C PRO A 349 -46.23 -5.48 10.59
N ALA A 350 -46.17 -4.17 10.33
CA ALA A 350 -46.51 -3.55 9.05
C ALA A 350 -45.27 -3.41 8.14
N TYR A 351 -45.46 -3.30 6.82
CA TYR A 351 -44.35 -3.02 5.91
C TYR A 351 -43.91 -1.55 6.01
N ASP A 352 -42.63 -1.34 6.31
CA ASP A 352 -41.97 -0.05 6.47
C ASP A 352 -40.49 -0.14 6.06
N GLU A 353 -39.74 0.93 6.32
CA GLU A 353 -38.31 1.03 6.02
C GLU A 353 -37.43 -0.04 6.71
N PHE A 354 -37.86 -0.62 7.83
CA PHE A 354 -37.12 -1.70 8.50
C PHE A 354 -37.31 -3.03 7.77
N LYS A 355 -38.53 -3.35 7.32
CA LYS A 355 -38.76 -4.55 6.50
C LYS A 355 -38.08 -4.44 5.15
N GLU A 356 -38.02 -3.23 4.60
CA GLU A 356 -37.24 -2.93 3.41
C GLU A 356 -35.74 -3.19 3.63
N LEU A 357 -35.16 -2.68 4.72
CA LEU A 357 -33.77 -2.98 5.09
C LEU A 357 -33.53 -4.48 5.29
N TYR A 358 -34.44 -5.18 5.97
CA TYR A 358 -34.37 -6.63 6.18
C TYR A 358 -34.29 -7.38 4.84
N LEU A 359 -35.18 -7.05 3.90
CA LEU A 359 -35.22 -7.69 2.59
C LEU A 359 -33.96 -7.42 1.76
N LEU A 360 -33.47 -6.17 1.74
CA LEU A 360 -32.21 -5.84 1.06
C LEU A 360 -31.03 -6.62 1.65
N THR A 361 -30.98 -6.74 2.97
CA THR A 361 -29.91 -7.46 3.65
C THR A 361 -29.96 -8.97 3.35
N LEU A 362 -31.14 -9.57 3.25
CA LEU A 362 -31.27 -10.96 2.78
C LEU A 362 -30.75 -11.13 1.35
N VAL A 363 -30.95 -10.15 0.47
CA VAL A 363 -30.38 -10.19 -0.88
C VAL A 363 -28.86 -10.10 -0.84
N TYR A 364 -28.29 -9.21 0.00
CA TYR A 364 -26.83 -9.11 0.17
C TYR A 364 -26.21 -10.38 0.76
N LEU A 365 -26.95 -11.13 1.58
CA LEU A 365 -26.56 -12.46 2.06
C LEU A 365 -26.73 -13.58 1.02
N GLU A 366 -27.10 -13.24 -0.22
CA GLU A 366 -27.45 -14.19 -1.29
C GLU A 366 -28.64 -15.11 -0.97
N GLU A 367 -29.43 -14.83 0.08
CA GLU A 367 -30.65 -15.56 0.46
C GLU A 367 -31.87 -15.07 -0.35
N LYS A 368 -31.71 -14.92 -1.68
CA LYS A 368 -32.70 -14.29 -2.57
C LYS A 368 -34.07 -14.98 -2.55
N ASP A 369 -34.12 -16.30 -2.49
CA ASP A 369 -35.38 -17.06 -2.44
C ASP A 369 -36.18 -16.77 -1.15
N LYS A 370 -35.47 -16.58 -0.03
CA LYS A 370 -36.07 -16.22 1.25
C LYS A 370 -36.53 -14.76 1.25
N ALA A 371 -35.77 -13.87 0.62
CA ALA A 371 -36.19 -12.49 0.39
C ALA A 371 -37.44 -12.41 -0.48
N GLU A 372 -37.53 -13.20 -1.56
CA GLU A 372 -38.73 -13.30 -2.41
C GLU A 372 -39.94 -13.82 -1.60
N ALA A 373 -39.77 -14.90 -0.85
CA ALA A 373 -40.84 -15.46 -0.02
C ALA A 373 -41.37 -14.44 1.00
N LYS A 374 -40.47 -13.74 1.70
CA LYS A 374 -40.83 -12.69 2.68
C LYS A 374 -41.45 -11.46 2.02
N PHE A 375 -40.97 -11.05 0.86
CA PHE A 375 -41.58 -9.96 0.09
C PHE A 375 -43.02 -10.29 -0.32
N LEU A 376 -43.27 -11.53 -0.76
CA LEU A 376 -44.62 -12.03 -1.10
C LEU A 376 -45.50 -12.24 0.14
N GLU A 377 -44.91 -12.52 1.31
CA GLU A 377 -45.61 -12.55 2.60
C GLU A 377 -46.07 -11.14 3.02
N TYR A 378 -45.18 -10.15 2.93
CA TYR A 378 -45.45 -8.78 3.37
C TYR A 378 -46.38 -7.99 2.43
N LYS A 379 -46.40 -8.33 1.14
CA LYS A 379 -47.22 -7.68 0.09
C LYS A 379 -47.22 -6.14 0.16
N PRO A 380 -46.05 -5.49 0.04
CA PRO A 380 -45.95 -4.03 0.10
C PRO A 380 -46.75 -3.35 -1.01
N LYS A 381 -47.50 -2.30 -0.68
CA LYS A 381 -48.25 -1.52 -1.70
C LYS A 381 -47.31 -0.69 -2.60
N ASN A 382 -46.26 -0.12 -2.01
CA ASN A 382 -45.29 0.75 -2.70
C ASN A 382 -43.84 0.38 -2.31
N PRO A 383 -43.33 -0.79 -2.73
CA PRO A 383 -41.94 -1.15 -2.47
C PRO A 383 -40.97 -0.27 -3.25
N SER A 384 -39.80 0.02 -2.69
CA SER A 384 -38.76 0.76 -3.41
C SER A 384 -38.27 -0.01 -4.64
N THR A 385 -37.82 0.72 -5.66
CA THR A 385 -37.28 0.10 -6.88
C THR A 385 -36.06 -0.75 -6.59
N ASP A 386 -35.19 -0.32 -5.66
CA ASP A 386 -33.97 -1.02 -5.30
C ASP A 386 -34.26 -2.43 -4.74
N ILE A 387 -35.30 -2.60 -3.93
CA ILE A 387 -35.73 -3.92 -3.45
C ILE A 387 -36.22 -4.80 -4.59
N ILE A 388 -37.07 -4.26 -5.45
CA ILE A 388 -37.65 -5.03 -6.54
C ILE A 388 -36.53 -5.52 -7.47
N TYR A 389 -35.57 -4.67 -7.81
CA TYR A 389 -34.42 -5.06 -8.61
C TYR A 389 -33.54 -6.10 -7.92
N SER A 390 -33.24 -5.89 -6.64
CA SER A 390 -32.32 -6.73 -5.87
C SER A 390 -32.86 -8.15 -5.67
N ILE A 391 -34.16 -8.28 -5.34
CA ILE A 391 -34.81 -9.58 -5.14
C ILE A 391 -34.97 -10.31 -6.48
N PHE A 392 -35.49 -9.63 -7.52
CA PHE A 392 -35.92 -10.32 -8.74
C PHE A 392 -34.85 -10.39 -9.84
N GLU A 393 -33.64 -9.88 -9.60
CA GLU A 393 -32.53 -9.59 -10.55
C GLU A 393 -32.23 -10.67 -11.62
N LYS A 394 -32.53 -11.95 -11.33
CA LYS A 394 -32.19 -13.08 -12.23
C LYS A 394 -33.38 -13.73 -12.93
N LYS A 395 -34.61 -13.60 -12.44
CA LYS A 395 -35.86 -14.10 -13.08
C LYS A 395 -37.07 -13.73 -12.23
N ILE A 396 -38.08 -13.10 -12.83
CA ILE A 396 -39.44 -13.15 -12.30
C ILE A 396 -39.99 -14.52 -12.70
N ASN A 397 -40.32 -15.37 -11.74
CA ASN A 397 -40.91 -16.68 -12.01
C ASN A 397 -42.44 -16.55 -12.17
N GLU A 398 -43.09 -17.61 -12.65
CA GLU A 398 -44.54 -17.60 -12.90
C GLU A 398 -45.38 -17.32 -11.64
N LYS A 399 -44.86 -17.61 -10.44
CA LYS A 399 -45.57 -17.39 -9.16
C LYS A 399 -45.56 -15.93 -8.71
N SER A 400 -44.46 -15.19 -8.93
CA SER A 400 -44.35 -13.78 -8.55
C SER A 400 -44.89 -12.81 -9.62
N MET A 401 -45.06 -13.26 -10.87
CA MET A 401 -45.55 -12.44 -11.99
C MET A 401 -46.92 -11.77 -11.76
N PRO A 402 -47.96 -12.44 -11.22
CA PRO A 402 -49.28 -11.81 -11.04
C PRO A 402 -49.23 -10.64 -10.05
N TYR A 403 -48.49 -10.78 -8.95
CA TYR A 403 -48.33 -9.74 -7.94
C TYR A 403 -47.49 -8.56 -8.46
N PHE A 404 -46.44 -8.86 -9.23
CA PHE A 404 -45.62 -7.86 -9.91
C PHE A 404 -46.42 -7.02 -10.92
N MET A 405 -47.35 -7.65 -11.65
CA MET A 405 -48.25 -6.95 -12.58
C MET A 405 -49.22 -6.00 -11.86
N THR A 406 -49.66 -6.35 -10.65
CA THR A 406 -50.49 -5.48 -9.81
C THR A 406 -49.70 -4.24 -9.37
N ILE A 407 -48.46 -4.39 -8.91
CA ILE A 407 -47.58 -3.26 -8.54
C ILE A 407 -47.34 -2.34 -9.75
N LEU A 408 -47.08 -2.91 -10.94
CA LEU A 408 -46.90 -2.14 -12.19
C LEU A 408 -48.14 -1.34 -12.58
N LYS A 409 -49.33 -1.90 -12.35
CA LYS A 409 -50.62 -1.28 -12.67
C LYS A 409 -50.95 -0.14 -11.68
N ASP A 410 -50.66 -0.35 -10.40
CA ASP A 410 -51.06 0.55 -9.32
C ASP A 410 -50.00 1.63 -8.99
N SER A 411 -48.74 1.45 -9.46
CA SER A 411 -47.67 2.43 -9.26
C SER A 411 -47.97 3.74 -10.00
N THR A 412 -47.92 4.87 -9.30
CA THR A 412 -48.08 6.22 -9.87
C THR A 412 -46.76 6.86 -10.27
N ASP A 413 -45.62 6.27 -9.88
CA ASP A 413 -44.29 6.77 -10.20
C ASP A 413 -43.83 6.32 -11.60
N GLU A 414 -43.70 7.28 -12.52
CA GLU A 414 -43.24 7.09 -13.90
C GLU A 414 -41.83 6.50 -13.98
N GLU A 415 -40.95 6.79 -13.00
CA GLU A 415 -39.62 6.23 -12.96
C GLU A 415 -39.67 4.74 -12.62
N THR A 416 -40.42 4.38 -11.57
CA THR A 416 -40.72 2.98 -11.22
C THR A 416 -41.40 2.24 -12.37
N LYS A 417 -42.39 2.83 -13.04
CA LYS A 417 -43.00 2.25 -14.25
C LYS A 417 -41.98 2.02 -15.35
N SER A 418 -41.19 3.03 -15.73
CA SER A 418 -40.18 2.93 -16.79
C SER A 418 -39.10 1.88 -16.47
N LYS A 419 -38.67 1.82 -15.22
CA LYS A 419 -37.70 0.84 -14.70
C LYS A 419 -38.27 -0.59 -14.68
N LEU A 420 -39.48 -0.79 -14.16
CA LEU A 420 -40.19 -2.07 -14.17
C LEU A 420 -40.52 -2.53 -15.61
N PHE A 421 -40.85 -1.59 -16.50
CA PHE A 421 -41.07 -1.84 -17.92
C PHE A 421 -39.77 -2.33 -18.59
N ARG A 422 -38.64 -1.65 -18.37
CA ARG A 422 -37.31 -2.11 -18.80
C ARG A 422 -36.96 -3.50 -18.23
N TYR A 423 -37.39 -3.80 -17.01
CA TYR A 423 -37.13 -5.09 -16.37
C TYR A 423 -37.94 -6.24 -16.99
N ARG A 424 -39.21 -5.98 -17.36
CA ARG A 424 -40.03 -6.88 -18.20
C ARG A 424 -39.33 -7.21 -19.54
N TYR A 425 -38.62 -6.26 -20.13
CA TYR A 425 -37.84 -6.49 -21.37
C TYR A 425 -36.58 -7.33 -21.16
N LYS A 426 -35.92 -7.24 -20.00
CA LYS A 426 -34.68 -7.97 -19.70
C LYS A 426 -34.91 -9.45 -19.39
N THR A 427 -36.11 -9.80 -18.90
CA THR A 427 -36.47 -11.15 -18.45
C THR A 427 -37.25 -11.99 -19.49
N LEU A 428 -37.84 -11.38 -20.52
CA LEU A 428 -38.62 -12.08 -21.56
C LEU A 428 -37.74 -12.67 -22.68
N ARG A 429 -37.42 -13.97 -22.56
CA ARG A 429 -36.87 -14.82 -23.65
C ARG A 429 -37.92 -15.27 -24.69
N LEU A 430 -39.17 -14.80 -24.59
CA LEU A 430 -40.28 -15.25 -25.43
C LEU A 430 -40.85 -14.09 -26.25
N PHE A 431 -40.24 -13.82 -27.41
CA PHE A 431 -40.86 -13.00 -28.46
C PHE A 431 -41.34 -13.94 -29.58
N THR A 432 -42.65 -14.03 -29.75
CA THR A 432 -43.30 -14.76 -30.85
C THR A 432 -43.40 -13.85 -32.09
N PRO A 433 -43.49 -14.42 -33.31
CA PRO A 433 -43.74 -13.66 -34.54
C PRO A 433 -44.91 -12.66 -34.44
N GLU A 434 -45.95 -12.97 -33.66
CA GLU A 434 -47.11 -12.10 -33.40
C GLU A 434 -46.74 -10.76 -32.73
N THR A 435 -45.78 -10.76 -31.81
CA THR A 435 -45.34 -9.51 -31.15
C THR A 435 -44.67 -8.54 -32.12
N TYR A 436 -44.10 -9.03 -33.23
CA TYR A 436 -43.49 -8.19 -34.28
C TYR A 436 -44.48 -7.65 -35.30
N LYS A 437 -45.61 -8.34 -35.53
CA LYS A 437 -46.69 -7.86 -36.40
C LYS A 437 -47.25 -6.51 -35.93
N VAL A 438 -47.17 -6.24 -34.62
CA VAL A 438 -47.54 -4.97 -33.97
C VAL A 438 -46.49 -3.86 -34.17
N PHE A 439 -45.19 -4.20 -34.33
CA PHE A 439 -44.12 -3.23 -34.57
C PHE A 439 -43.96 -2.84 -36.06
N GLY A 440 -44.44 -3.68 -36.98
CA GLY A 440 -44.23 -3.55 -38.43
C GLY A 440 -44.88 -2.34 -39.12
N GLN A 441 -45.68 -1.51 -38.43
CA GLN A 441 -46.42 -0.41 -39.06
C GLN A 441 -45.75 0.98 -38.97
N ALA A 442 -44.58 1.14 -38.32
CA ALA A 442 -43.99 2.48 -38.18
C ALA A 442 -42.45 2.52 -38.14
N ASN A 443 -41.82 2.98 -39.23
CA ASN A 443 -40.40 3.36 -39.38
C ASN A 443 -39.39 2.43 -38.66
N THR A 444 -39.00 1.37 -39.37
CA THR A 444 -38.52 0.09 -38.83
C THR A 444 -37.04 0.07 -38.43
N TYR A 445 -36.09 0.68 -39.16
CA TYR A 445 -34.67 0.64 -38.77
C TYR A 445 -34.35 1.47 -37.52
N LYS A 446 -34.82 2.72 -37.44
CA LYS A 446 -34.48 3.66 -36.37
C LYS A 446 -35.06 3.25 -35.01
N LYS A 447 -36.16 2.49 -35.00
CA LYS A 447 -36.77 1.92 -33.79
C LYS A 447 -36.14 0.60 -33.40
N LEU A 448 -35.82 -0.26 -34.37
CA LEU A 448 -35.11 -1.51 -34.12
C LEU A 448 -33.68 -1.24 -33.62
N SER A 449 -32.99 -0.23 -34.15
CA SER A 449 -31.65 0.17 -33.66
C SER A 449 -31.69 0.77 -32.25
N ARG A 450 -32.72 1.55 -31.92
CA ARG A 450 -32.99 2.05 -30.55
C ARG A 450 -33.30 0.90 -29.57
N TYR A 451 -34.07 -0.10 -30.01
CA TYR A 451 -34.38 -1.30 -29.22
C TYR A 451 -33.13 -2.15 -28.97
N MET A 452 -32.33 -2.35 -30.01
CA MET A 452 -31.10 -3.13 -29.97
C MET A 452 -29.93 -2.40 -29.28
N PHE A 453 -30.10 -1.12 -28.91
CA PHE A 453 -29.07 -0.31 -28.25
C PHE A 453 -28.67 -0.87 -26.87
N ASN A 454 -29.59 -1.53 -26.18
CA ASN A 454 -29.38 -2.07 -24.84
C ASN A 454 -28.80 -3.50 -24.83
N PHE A 455 -28.66 -4.13 -26.00
CA PHE A 455 -28.06 -5.45 -26.11
C PHE A 455 -26.55 -5.32 -26.27
N SER A 456 -25.80 -6.30 -25.73
CA SER A 456 -24.39 -6.45 -26.07
C SER A 456 -24.23 -6.58 -27.60
N LYS A 457 -23.07 -6.21 -28.14
CA LYS A 457 -22.78 -6.34 -29.59
C LYS A 457 -23.04 -7.77 -30.08
N GLU A 458 -22.69 -8.77 -29.26
CA GLU A 458 -22.88 -10.20 -29.55
C GLU A 458 -24.36 -10.59 -29.58
N ASP A 459 -25.13 -10.20 -28.56
CA ASP A 459 -26.57 -10.50 -28.49
C ASP A 459 -27.35 -9.81 -29.60
N LYS A 460 -26.97 -8.56 -29.90
CA LYS A 460 -27.52 -7.79 -31.03
C LYS A 460 -27.29 -8.53 -32.34
N ASN A 461 -26.07 -8.97 -32.61
CA ASN A 461 -25.72 -9.71 -33.82
C ASN A 461 -26.46 -11.06 -33.91
N LYS A 462 -26.52 -11.82 -32.81
CA LYS A 462 -27.23 -13.09 -32.73
C LYS A 462 -28.72 -12.94 -33.04
N ASN A 463 -29.35 -11.92 -32.45
CA ASN A 463 -30.77 -11.65 -32.66
C ASN A 463 -31.04 -11.18 -34.10
N TYR A 464 -30.21 -10.30 -34.66
CA TYR A 464 -30.34 -9.89 -36.06
C TYR A 464 -30.21 -11.07 -37.03
N LYS A 465 -29.25 -11.99 -36.81
CA LYS A 465 -29.12 -13.22 -37.62
C LYS A 465 -30.39 -14.09 -37.52
N LYS A 466 -30.92 -14.27 -36.30
CA LYS A 466 -32.19 -15.02 -36.08
C LYS A 466 -33.38 -14.37 -36.80
N PHE A 467 -33.51 -13.05 -36.72
CA PHE A 467 -34.59 -12.33 -37.41
C PHE A 467 -34.45 -12.40 -38.93
N ALA A 468 -33.23 -12.27 -39.45
CA ALA A 468 -32.98 -12.39 -40.89
C ALA A 468 -33.29 -13.80 -41.43
N ASN A 469 -33.01 -14.85 -40.65
CA ASN A 469 -33.34 -16.22 -41.05
C ASN A 469 -34.85 -16.43 -41.18
N ASN A 470 -35.64 -15.87 -40.27
CA ASN A 470 -37.09 -16.10 -40.21
C ASN A 470 -37.92 -15.09 -41.02
N SER A 471 -37.33 -13.99 -41.47
CA SER A 471 -38.06 -12.98 -42.24
C SER A 471 -38.09 -13.28 -43.74
N THR A 472 -39.20 -12.87 -44.38
CA THR A 472 -39.43 -12.88 -45.83
C THR A 472 -39.68 -11.49 -46.39
N ASP A 473 -39.63 -10.43 -45.57
CA ASP A 473 -39.77 -9.05 -46.03
C ASP A 473 -38.43 -8.53 -46.58
N PRO A 474 -38.32 -8.25 -47.89
CA PRO A 474 -37.07 -7.81 -48.50
C PRO A 474 -36.60 -6.45 -47.97
N MET A 475 -37.49 -5.55 -47.53
CA MET A 475 -37.10 -4.25 -46.98
C MET A 475 -36.49 -4.42 -45.58
N PHE A 476 -37.11 -5.24 -44.73
CA PHE A 476 -36.57 -5.58 -43.42
C PHE A 476 -35.22 -6.30 -43.51
N LEU A 477 -35.08 -7.24 -44.44
CA LEU A 477 -33.81 -7.91 -44.68
C LEU A 477 -32.74 -6.93 -45.21
N ALA A 478 -33.12 -5.97 -46.06
CA ALA A 478 -32.21 -4.91 -46.51
C ALA A 478 -31.64 -4.10 -45.33
N ASP A 479 -32.49 -3.71 -44.39
CA ASP A 479 -32.08 -2.94 -43.20
C ASP A 479 -31.16 -3.75 -42.26
N ILE A 480 -31.44 -5.05 -42.06
CA ILE A 480 -30.53 -5.91 -41.28
C ILE A 480 -29.20 -6.10 -42.02
N GLY A 481 -29.25 -6.32 -43.33
CA GLY A 481 -28.06 -6.43 -44.16
C GLY A 481 -27.19 -5.16 -44.11
N PHE A 482 -27.81 -3.99 -44.14
CA PHE A 482 -27.15 -2.70 -43.96
C PHE A 482 -26.54 -2.53 -42.56
N TYR A 483 -27.19 -3.02 -41.51
CA TYR A 483 -26.60 -3.05 -40.17
C TYR A 483 -25.28 -3.84 -40.17
N PHE A 484 -25.26 -5.06 -40.69
CA PHE A 484 -24.04 -5.87 -40.76
C PHE A 484 -22.96 -5.23 -41.65
N LEU A 485 -23.37 -4.56 -42.73
CA LEU A 485 -22.45 -3.74 -43.55
C LEU A 485 -21.81 -2.61 -42.72
N SER A 486 -22.61 -1.89 -41.92
CA SER A 486 -22.13 -0.76 -41.11
C SER A 486 -21.17 -1.14 -39.98
N ILE A 487 -21.15 -2.41 -39.58
CA ILE A 487 -20.20 -2.95 -38.59
C ILE A 487 -19.10 -3.80 -39.24
N ASN A 488 -18.96 -3.74 -40.57
CA ASN A 488 -17.97 -4.45 -41.38
C ASN A 488 -18.04 -5.99 -41.28
N ASP A 489 -19.19 -6.58 -40.95
CA ASP A 489 -19.45 -8.01 -41.07
C ASP A 489 -19.96 -8.30 -42.49
N TYR A 490 -19.04 -8.22 -43.44
CA TYR A 490 -19.34 -8.30 -44.87
C TYR A 490 -19.95 -9.65 -45.28
N ASP A 491 -19.53 -10.75 -44.66
CA ASP A 491 -20.04 -12.09 -44.96
C ASP A 491 -21.52 -12.22 -44.58
N THR A 492 -21.87 -11.80 -43.35
CA THR A 492 -23.26 -11.83 -42.89
C THR A 492 -24.12 -10.86 -43.70
N SER A 493 -23.59 -9.67 -43.98
CA SER A 493 -24.28 -8.69 -44.83
C SER A 493 -24.56 -9.26 -46.23
N ASN A 494 -23.57 -9.89 -46.85
CA ASN A 494 -23.70 -10.52 -48.17
C ASN A 494 -24.79 -11.58 -48.18
N MET A 495 -24.79 -12.48 -47.19
CA MET A 495 -25.79 -13.54 -47.06
C MET A 495 -27.21 -12.95 -46.97
N ILE A 496 -27.43 -11.95 -46.11
CA ILE A 496 -28.75 -11.37 -45.86
C ILE A 496 -29.23 -10.51 -47.03
N LEU A 497 -28.37 -9.65 -47.59
CA LEU A 497 -28.71 -8.80 -48.73
C LEU A 497 -28.95 -9.62 -50.00
N THR A 498 -28.22 -10.72 -50.21
CA THR A 498 -28.47 -11.65 -51.32
C THR A 498 -29.83 -12.35 -51.14
N LYS A 499 -30.17 -12.78 -49.91
CA LYS A 499 -31.51 -13.31 -49.61
C LYS A 499 -32.60 -12.29 -49.93
N ALA A 500 -32.43 -11.03 -49.51
CA ALA A 500 -33.37 -9.95 -49.81
C ALA A 500 -33.52 -9.71 -51.32
N TYR A 501 -32.40 -9.78 -52.06
CA TYR A 501 -32.35 -9.59 -53.51
C TYR A 501 -33.08 -10.71 -54.25
N ASN A 502 -32.93 -11.95 -53.82
CA ASN A 502 -33.63 -13.10 -54.39
C ASN A 502 -35.15 -13.03 -54.16
N ILE A 503 -35.59 -12.42 -53.05
CA ILE A 503 -37.02 -12.19 -52.78
C ILE A 503 -37.59 -11.08 -53.67
N ASN A 504 -36.88 -9.96 -53.80
CA ASN A 504 -37.29 -8.86 -54.66
C ASN A 504 -36.09 -8.14 -55.30
N PRO A 505 -35.71 -8.50 -56.53
CA PRO A 505 -34.53 -7.94 -57.20
C PRO A 505 -34.74 -6.51 -57.69
N ARG A 506 -35.98 -6.00 -57.69
CA ARG A 506 -36.31 -4.60 -58.06
C ARG A 506 -36.43 -3.69 -56.84
N ASN A 507 -36.21 -4.19 -55.62
CA ASN A 507 -36.24 -3.37 -54.42
C ASN A 507 -35.04 -2.41 -54.41
N LEU A 508 -35.32 -1.10 -54.38
CA LEU A 508 -34.31 -0.06 -54.46
C LEU A 508 -33.32 -0.07 -53.26
N PHE A 509 -33.79 -0.36 -52.04
CA PHE A 509 -32.91 -0.42 -50.86
C PHE A 509 -31.96 -1.61 -50.93
N VAL A 510 -32.46 -2.76 -51.39
CA VAL A 510 -31.64 -3.96 -51.57
C VAL A 510 -30.56 -3.73 -52.62
N LEU A 511 -30.93 -3.19 -53.79
CA LEU A 511 -29.98 -2.86 -54.86
C LEU A 511 -28.91 -1.88 -54.37
N ASP A 512 -29.32 -0.86 -53.62
CA ASP A 512 -28.39 0.14 -53.08
C ASP A 512 -27.41 -0.47 -52.07
N TYR A 513 -27.90 -1.11 -51.01
CA TYR A 513 -27.05 -1.67 -49.96
C TYR A 513 -26.17 -2.81 -50.47
N LEU A 514 -26.68 -3.67 -51.35
CA LEU A 514 -25.89 -4.74 -51.96
C LEU A 514 -24.78 -4.15 -52.85
N SER A 515 -25.05 -3.07 -53.59
CA SER A 515 -24.01 -2.39 -54.36
C SER A 515 -22.91 -1.79 -53.48
N GLN A 516 -23.26 -1.20 -52.34
CA GLN A 516 -22.30 -0.67 -51.36
C GLN A 516 -21.45 -1.77 -50.72
N LEU A 517 -22.06 -2.91 -50.40
CA LEU A 517 -21.33 -4.09 -49.94
C LEU A 517 -20.30 -4.53 -50.98
N LYS A 518 -20.71 -4.68 -52.25
CA LYS A 518 -19.80 -5.08 -53.33
C LYS A 518 -18.66 -4.08 -53.53
N THR A 519 -18.91 -2.78 -53.39
CA THR A 519 -17.84 -1.77 -53.35
C THR A 519 -16.88 -2.02 -52.18
N SER A 520 -17.39 -2.31 -50.99
CA SER A 520 -16.61 -2.49 -49.76
C SER A 520 -15.75 -3.76 -49.80
N THR A 521 -16.18 -4.78 -50.54
CA THR A 521 -15.43 -6.02 -50.78
C THR A 521 -14.59 -5.98 -52.07
N ASN A 522 -14.40 -4.79 -52.66
CA ASN A 522 -13.65 -4.56 -53.91
C ASN A 522 -14.17 -5.31 -55.15
N ASP A 523 -15.42 -5.76 -55.15
CA ASP A 523 -16.11 -6.33 -56.30
C ASP A 523 -16.81 -5.21 -57.09
N TYR A 524 -16.00 -4.37 -57.73
CA TYR A 524 -16.45 -3.14 -58.35
C TYR A 524 -17.35 -3.37 -59.58
N ASP A 525 -17.15 -4.46 -60.31
CA ASP A 525 -17.93 -4.74 -61.52
C ASP A 525 -19.38 -5.12 -61.18
N GLU A 526 -19.60 -6.00 -60.20
CA GLU A 526 -20.94 -6.36 -59.75
C GLU A 526 -21.63 -5.17 -59.06
N SER A 527 -20.87 -4.37 -58.30
CA SER A 527 -21.36 -3.13 -57.70
C SER A 527 -21.92 -2.16 -58.76
N LEU A 528 -21.16 -1.89 -59.83
CA LEU A 528 -21.58 -1.02 -60.93
C LEU A 528 -22.82 -1.55 -61.65
N LYS A 529 -22.93 -2.88 -61.83
CA LYS A 529 -24.10 -3.53 -62.43
C LYS A 529 -25.36 -3.32 -61.58
N LEU A 530 -25.28 -3.52 -60.27
CA LEU A 530 -26.39 -3.29 -59.33
C LEU A 530 -26.83 -1.82 -59.31
N MET A 531 -25.89 -0.87 -59.29
CA MET A 531 -26.20 0.57 -59.36
C MET A 531 -26.84 0.97 -60.69
N LYS A 532 -26.42 0.38 -61.82
CA LYS A 532 -27.08 0.59 -63.12
C LYS A 532 -28.52 0.04 -63.10
N SER A 533 -28.74 -1.15 -62.54
CA SER A 533 -30.08 -1.71 -62.35
C SER A 533 -30.96 -0.85 -61.44
N TYR A 534 -30.39 -0.19 -60.44
CA TYR A 534 -31.12 0.82 -59.67
C TYR A 534 -31.56 1.97 -60.58
N LEU A 535 -30.63 2.54 -61.37
CA LEU A 535 -30.90 3.70 -62.23
C LEU A 535 -31.91 3.42 -63.35
N THR A 536 -32.03 2.19 -63.84
CA THR A 536 -33.07 1.81 -64.80
C THR A 536 -34.47 1.78 -64.17
N ILE A 537 -34.58 1.55 -62.86
CA ILE A 537 -35.84 1.59 -62.12
C ILE A 537 -36.19 3.03 -61.70
N LYS A 538 -35.22 3.74 -61.11
CA LYS A 538 -35.43 5.10 -60.62
C LYS A 538 -34.17 5.94 -60.79
N ALA A 539 -34.28 7.03 -61.55
CA ALA A 539 -33.24 8.03 -61.65
C ALA A 539 -32.93 8.61 -60.27
N ASN A 540 -31.68 8.46 -59.81
CA ASN A 540 -31.24 8.98 -58.53
C ASN A 540 -29.82 9.59 -58.67
N PRO A 541 -29.64 10.88 -58.32
CA PRO A 541 -28.34 11.52 -58.40
C PRO A 541 -27.29 10.93 -57.44
N ILE A 542 -27.70 10.42 -56.27
CA ILE A 542 -26.80 9.81 -55.28
C ILE A 542 -26.18 8.53 -55.84
N ILE A 543 -26.97 7.74 -56.56
CA ILE A 543 -26.47 6.52 -57.21
C ILE A 543 -25.52 6.88 -58.36
N ASN A 544 -25.77 7.94 -59.12
CA ASN A 544 -24.81 8.44 -60.12
C ASN A 544 -23.49 8.88 -59.49
N PHE A 545 -23.55 9.55 -58.34
CA PHE A 545 -22.35 9.91 -57.58
C PHE A 545 -21.55 8.68 -57.12
N ARG A 546 -22.22 7.66 -56.57
CA ARG A 546 -21.57 6.40 -56.16
C ARG A 546 -20.94 5.65 -57.33
N ILE A 547 -21.62 5.59 -58.48
CA ILE A 547 -21.03 5.06 -59.72
C ILE A 547 -19.75 5.82 -60.09
N ALA A 548 -19.77 7.15 -59.99
CA ALA A 548 -18.61 7.97 -60.29
C ALA A 548 -17.43 7.67 -59.35
N GLU A 549 -17.68 7.50 -58.04
CA GLU A 549 -16.64 7.17 -57.05
C GLU A 549 -16.01 5.79 -57.32
N VAL A 550 -16.81 4.77 -57.64
CA VAL A 550 -16.31 3.44 -58.01
C VAL A 550 -15.49 3.49 -59.31
N LEU A 551 -15.97 4.23 -60.32
CA LEU A 551 -15.23 4.42 -61.57
C LEU A 551 -13.93 5.19 -61.36
N TYR A 552 -13.92 6.14 -60.43
CA TYR A 552 -12.72 6.91 -60.08
C TYR A 552 -11.68 6.02 -59.37
N ALA A 553 -12.12 5.20 -58.42
CA ALA A 553 -11.28 4.23 -57.70
C ALA A 553 -10.68 3.18 -58.64
N THR A 554 -11.41 2.76 -59.67
CA THR A 554 -10.94 1.83 -60.71
C THR A 554 -10.16 2.49 -61.85
N ASN A 555 -9.70 3.73 -61.64
CA ASN A 555 -8.91 4.54 -62.59
C ASN A 555 -9.61 4.83 -63.94
N LYS A 556 -10.94 4.66 -64.03
CA LYS A 556 -11.78 5.01 -65.19
C LYS A 556 -12.25 6.47 -65.11
N LYS A 557 -11.29 7.37 -64.89
CA LYS A 557 -11.54 8.79 -64.53
C LYS A 557 -12.44 9.51 -65.54
N THR A 558 -12.22 9.33 -66.83
CA THR A 558 -13.02 10.01 -67.88
C THR A 558 -14.51 9.68 -67.82
N ILE A 559 -14.86 8.44 -67.47
CA ILE A 559 -16.25 7.97 -67.32
C ILE A 559 -16.82 8.45 -65.98
N ALA A 560 -16.01 8.41 -64.92
CA ALA A 560 -16.37 8.96 -63.60
C ALA A 560 -16.81 10.42 -63.71
N LEU A 561 -16.05 11.26 -64.44
CA LEU A 561 -16.37 12.69 -64.63
C LEU A 561 -17.74 12.91 -65.29
N LYS A 562 -18.18 12.04 -66.20
CA LYS A 562 -19.53 12.11 -66.80
C LYS A 562 -20.61 11.88 -65.73
N HIS A 563 -20.44 10.85 -64.89
CA HIS A 563 -21.38 10.56 -63.82
C HIS A 563 -21.39 11.62 -62.71
N TYR A 564 -20.22 12.19 -62.36
CA TYR A 564 -20.15 13.35 -61.46
C TYR A 564 -20.94 14.54 -62.00
N LYS A 565 -20.83 14.87 -63.30
CA LYS A 565 -21.62 15.94 -63.94
C LYS A 565 -23.13 15.66 -63.88
N ILE A 566 -23.55 14.42 -64.13
CA ILE A 566 -24.97 14.01 -64.04
C ILE A 566 -25.49 14.16 -62.61
N ALA A 567 -24.72 13.71 -61.63
CA ALA A 567 -25.06 13.87 -60.21
C ALA A 567 -25.16 15.36 -59.87
N LEU A 568 -24.12 16.15 -60.18
CA LEU A 568 -24.03 17.57 -59.89
C LEU A 568 -25.21 18.39 -60.43
N ASN A 569 -25.69 18.08 -61.64
CA ASN A 569 -26.84 18.76 -62.26
C ASN A 569 -28.19 18.45 -61.60
N LYS A 570 -28.30 17.34 -60.86
CA LYS A 570 -29.56 16.83 -60.29
C LYS A 570 -29.62 16.83 -58.77
N ILE A 571 -28.47 16.91 -58.08
CA ILE A 571 -28.41 17.06 -56.62
C ILE A 571 -28.97 18.45 -56.28
N LYS A 572 -30.13 18.50 -55.62
CA LYS A 572 -30.65 19.76 -55.07
C LYS A 572 -29.80 20.18 -53.86
N ASN A 573 -29.40 21.44 -53.84
CA ASN A 573 -28.58 22.07 -52.81
C ASN A 573 -29.37 22.32 -51.50
N SER A 574 -30.07 21.30 -50.99
CA SER A 574 -31.03 21.45 -49.89
C SER A 574 -30.64 20.68 -48.62
N SER A 575 -29.81 19.64 -48.71
CA SER A 575 -29.29 18.92 -47.52
C SER A 575 -27.77 19.00 -47.44
N VAL A 576 -27.25 18.85 -46.22
CA VAL A 576 -25.82 18.89 -45.92
C VAL A 576 -25.05 17.75 -46.62
N GLU A 577 -25.63 16.56 -46.69
CA GLU A 577 -25.06 15.41 -47.40
C GLU A 577 -24.98 15.67 -48.91
N ASN A 578 -26.05 16.26 -49.48
CA ASN A 578 -26.08 16.65 -50.88
C ASN A 578 -25.01 17.72 -51.19
N LYS A 579 -24.82 18.68 -50.28
CA LYS A 579 -23.73 19.67 -50.38
C LYS A 579 -22.35 19.02 -50.32
N SER A 580 -22.12 18.05 -49.43
CA SER A 580 -20.84 17.31 -49.34
C SER A 580 -20.55 16.55 -50.64
N MET A 581 -21.52 15.78 -51.13
CA MET A 581 -21.40 15.05 -52.40
C MET A 581 -21.15 16.01 -53.58
N LEU A 582 -21.79 17.17 -53.59
CA LEU A 582 -21.57 18.22 -54.59
C LEU A 582 -20.13 18.74 -54.52
N LEU A 583 -19.60 19.04 -53.33
CA LEU A 583 -18.22 19.50 -53.14
C LEU A 583 -17.20 18.43 -53.52
N LYS A 584 -17.42 17.16 -53.16
CA LYS A 584 -16.54 16.07 -53.59
C LYS A 584 -16.55 15.89 -55.09
N SER A 585 -17.72 15.92 -55.71
CA SER A 585 -17.86 15.88 -57.17
C SER A 585 -17.10 17.03 -57.83
N LYS A 586 -17.23 18.25 -57.29
CA LYS A 586 -16.45 19.42 -57.72
C LYS A 586 -14.95 19.20 -57.51
N ALA A 587 -14.53 18.65 -56.38
CA ALA A 587 -13.12 18.36 -56.09
C ALA A 587 -12.50 17.37 -57.07
N ARG A 588 -13.28 16.39 -57.55
CA ARG A 588 -12.86 15.45 -58.60
C ARG A 588 -12.83 16.08 -59.99
N LEU A 589 -13.50 17.23 -60.19
CA LEU A 589 -13.62 17.94 -61.48
C LEU A 589 -12.72 19.18 -61.58
N ILE A 590 -12.38 19.83 -60.46
CA ILE A 590 -11.68 21.12 -60.38
C ILE A 590 -10.22 20.89 -59.97
N THR A 591 -9.29 21.68 -60.52
CA THR A 591 -7.85 21.64 -60.21
C THR A 591 -7.41 22.63 -59.12
N ASN A 592 -8.25 23.60 -58.73
CA ASN A 592 -7.94 24.60 -57.70
C ASN A 592 -8.39 24.14 -56.30
N PHE A 593 -7.45 23.69 -55.47
CA PHE A 593 -7.70 23.22 -54.10
C PHE A 593 -8.17 24.33 -53.14
N ASN A 594 -7.78 25.59 -53.36
CA ASN A 594 -8.11 26.70 -52.46
C ASN A 594 -9.61 27.05 -52.47
N GLU A 595 -10.26 26.98 -53.63
CA GLU A 595 -11.71 27.17 -53.74
C GLU A 595 -12.49 26.07 -53.01
N LEU A 596 -11.98 24.84 -53.06
CA LEU A 596 -12.57 23.69 -52.37
C LEU A 596 -12.42 23.80 -50.86
N LYS A 597 -11.27 24.29 -50.38
CA LYS A 597 -11.02 24.57 -48.95
C LYS A 597 -12.08 25.50 -48.39
N ILE A 598 -12.29 26.67 -49.00
CA ILE A 598 -13.30 27.65 -48.54
C ILE A 598 -14.70 27.01 -48.52
N ALA A 599 -15.03 26.23 -49.54
CA ALA A 599 -16.33 25.60 -49.65
C ALA A 599 -16.58 24.52 -48.59
N TYR A 600 -15.58 23.68 -48.28
CA TYR A 600 -15.68 22.69 -47.20
C TYR A 600 -15.71 23.35 -45.81
N GLU A 601 -14.95 24.43 -45.59
CA GLU A 601 -14.99 25.17 -44.31
C GLU A 601 -16.38 25.75 -44.04
N ASN A 602 -17.01 26.36 -45.05
CA ASN A 602 -18.39 26.83 -44.95
C ASN A 602 -19.36 25.68 -44.69
N LEU A 603 -19.19 24.55 -45.36
CA LEU A 603 -20.07 23.38 -45.17
C LEU A 603 -19.92 22.77 -43.76
N ILE A 604 -18.71 22.73 -43.21
CA ILE A 604 -18.47 22.28 -41.83
C ILE A 604 -19.26 23.16 -40.86
N ILE A 605 -19.25 24.48 -41.04
CA ILE A 605 -20.01 25.42 -40.20
C ILE A 605 -21.51 25.20 -40.36
N GLU A 606 -22.02 25.14 -41.59
CA GLU A 606 -23.45 24.90 -41.89
C GLU A 606 -23.96 23.56 -41.32
N SER A 607 -23.11 22.53 -41.32
CA SER A 607 -23.42 21.21 -40.79
C SER A 607 -23.40 21.12 -39.26
N ASN A 608 -23.13 22.23 -38.58
CA ASN A 608 -22.83 22.29 -37.15
C ASN A 608 -21.71 21.31 -36.76
N TYR A 609 -20.60 21.34 -37.51
CA TYR A 609 -19.38 20.56 -37.28
C TYR A 609 -19.59 19.05 -37.39
N SER A 610 -20.30 18.59 -38.43
CA SER A 610 -20.45 17.16 -38.72
C SER A 610 -19.10 16.48 -38.92
N GLU A 611 -18.78 15.49 -38.07
CA GLU A 611 -17.52 14.73 -38.13
C GLU A 611 -17.30 14.08 -39.51
N TYR A 612 -18.38 13.64 -40.16
CA TYR A 612 -18.32 13.04 -41.49
C TYR A 612 -17.73 14.01 -42.53
N ILE A 613 -18.17 15.28 -42.50
CA ILE A 613 -17.72 16.29 -43.47
C ILE A 613 -16.28 16.69 -43.19
N ILE A 614 -15.90 16.79 -41.92
CA ILE A 614 -14.51 17.08 -41.55
C ILE A 614 -13.59 15.94 -42.01
N LEU A 615 -13.99 14.69 -41.77
CA LEU A 615 -13.23 13.53 -42.23
C LEU A 615 -13.09 13.49 -43.75
N GLU A 616 -14.15 13.85 -44.48
CA GLU A 616 -14.12 13.94 -45.94
C GLU A 616 -13.14 15.03 -46.42
N TYR A 617 -13.15 16.20 -45.79
CA TYR A 617 -12.21 17.29 -46.11
C TYR A 617 -10.76 16.91 -45.81
N LEU A 618 -10.50 16.24 -44.69
CA LEU A 618 -9.15 15.75 -44.35
C LEU A 618 -8.66 14.69 -45.34
N ASN A 619 -9.51 13.72 -45.71
CA ASN A 619 -9.16 12.71 -46.71
C ASN A 619 -8.85 13.36 -48.07
N LEU A 620 -9.65 14.34 -48.49
CA LEU A 620 -9.41 15.07 -49.73
C LEU A 620 -8.07 15.83 -49.67
N SER A 621 -7.76 16.44 -48.53
CA SER A 621 -6.47 17.12 -48.30
C SER A 621 -5.31 16.13 -48.38
N LEU A 622 -5.46 14.95 -47.79
CA LEU A 622 -4.47 13.87 -47.84
C LEU A 622 -4.24 13.37 -49.28
N GLU A 623 -5.31 13.13 -50.04
CA GLU A 623 -5.24 12.71 -51.45
C GLU A 623 -4.52 13.74 -52.33
N ASN A 624 -4.67 15.03 -52.01
CA ASN A 624 -3.97 16.14 -52.68
C ASN A 624 -2.57 16.41 -52.09
N LYS A 625 -2.04 15.48 -51.26
CA LYS A 625 -0.72 15.55 -50.61
C LYS A 625 -0.51 16.80 -49.73
N GLN A 626 -1.60 17.39 -49.23
CA GLN A 626 -1.57 18.54 -48.33
C GLN A 626 -1.41 18.11 -46.87
N TYR A 627 -0.34 17.37 -46.54
CA TYR A 627 -0.16 16.74 -45.23
C TYR A 627 -0.11 17.75 -44.07
N ALA A 628 0.54 18.90 -44.27
CA ALA A 628 0.59 19.96 -43.26
C ALA A 628 -0.78 20.59 -42.99
N GLU A 629 -1.60 20.74 -44.03
CA GLU A 629 -2.98 21.21 -43.92
C GLU A 629 -3.83 20.20 -43.13
N VAL A 630 -3.69 18.89 -43.39
CA VAL A 630 -4.38 17.84 -42.62
C VAL A 630 -4.11 17.98 -41.12
N LEU A 631 -2.85 18.18 -40.72
CA LEU A 631 -2.48 18.40 -39.31
C LEU A 631 -3.06 19.70 -38.75
N SER A 632 -3.00 20.79 -39.50
CA SER A 632 -3.59 22.08 -39.10
C SER A 632 -5.10 21.98 -38.91
N LEU A 633 -5.80 21.24 -39.77
CA LEU A 633 -7.24 21.05 -39.70
C LEU A 633 -7.64 20.12 -38.55
N LEU A 634 -6.89 19.04 -38.31
CA LEU A 634 -7.08 18.17 -37.15
C LEU A 634 -6.99 18.97 -35.85
N GLU A 635 -5.97 19.84 -35.74
CA GLU A 635 -5.79 20.71 -34.57
C GLU A 635 -6.94 21.73 -34.45
N LYS A 636 -7.33 22.38 -35.55
CA LYS A 636 -8.45 23.34 -35.62
C LYS A 636 -9.77 22.73 -35.12
N TYR A 637 -10.02 21.45 -35.42
CA TYR A 637 -11.28 20.79 -35.10
C TYR A 637 -11.20 19.80 -33.91
N LYS A 638 -10.06 19.68 -33.22
CA LYS A 638 -9.85 18.70 -32.15
C LYS A 638 -10.88 18.75 -31.02
N ASN A 639 -11.38 19.94 -30.68
CA ASN A 639 -12.37 20.15 -29.62
C ASN A 639 -13.82 19.91 -30.08
N LYS A 640 -14.02 19.70 -31.39
CA LYS A 640 -15.34 19.49 -32.01
C LYS A 640 -15.55 18.06 -32.49
N ILE A 641 -14.48 17.26 -32.54
CA ILE A 641 -14.48 15.88 -33.01
C ILE A 641 -14.23 14.97 -31.83
N LYS A 642 -15.03 13.91 -31.68
CA LYS A 642 -14.65 12.82 -30.76
C LYS A 642 -13.46 12.09 -31.37
N ILE A 643 -12.32 12.05 -30.68
CA ILE A 643 -11.11 11.37 -31.16
C ILE A 643 -11.48 9.91 -31.51
N LYS A 644 -11.56 9.65 -32.82
CA LYS A 644 -11.86 8.34 -33.40
C LYS A 644 -10.65 7.88 -34.19
N LYS A 645 -10.55 6.56 -34.36
CA LYS A 645 -9.53 5.86 -35.13
C LYS A 645 -9.18 6.58 -36.45
N ASP A 646 -10.20 6.96 -37.22
CA ASP A 646 -9.99 7.51 -38.57
C ASP A 646 -9.21 8.84 -38.55
N PHE A 647 -9.51 9.73 -37.61
CA PHE A 647 -8.78 11.00 -37.47
C PHE A 647 -7.33 10.76 -37.03
N LYS A 648 -7.12 9.79 -36.15
CA LYS A 648 -5.77 9.44 -35.69
C LYS A 648 -4.94 8.81 -36.81
N ASN A 649 -5.53 7.94 -37.62
CA ASN A 649 -4.88 7.38 -38.80
C ASN A 649 -4.42 8.48 -39.77
N LEU A 650 -5.26 9.51 -39.98
CA LEU A 650 -4.91 10.66 -40.82
C LEU A 650 -3.77 11.50 -40.25
N GLU A 651 -3.76 11.71 -38.93
CA GLU A 651 -2.67 12.39 -38.22
C GLU A 651 -1.35 11.64 -38.42
N VAL A 652 -1.33 10.35 -38.10
CA VAL A 652 -0.15 9.49 -38.17
C VAL A 652 0.37 9.39 -39.60
N ASN A 653 -0.52 9.14 -40.58
CA ASN A 653 -0.14 9.10 -41.99
C ASN A 653 0.47 10.43 -42.45
N SER A 654 -0.08 11.56 -42.03
CA SER A 654 0.44 12.87 -42.40
C SER A 654 1.80 13.13 -41.77
N LEU A 655 2.01 12.75 -40.50
CA LEU A 655 3.31 12.86 -39.82
C LEU A 655 4.38 11.98 -40.48
N ILE A 656 4.04 10.74 -40.83
CA ILE A 656 4.94 9.82 -41.54
C ILE A 656 5.36 10.40 -42.90
N ASN A 657 4.40 10.92 -43.70
CA ASN A 657 4.70 11.50 -45.01
C ASN A 657 5.49 12.83 -44.92
N LEU A 658 5.47 13.49 -43.76
CA LEU A 658 6.33 14.65 -43.46
C LEU A 658 7.67 14.26 -42.82
N ASN A 659 8.01 12.96 -42.77
CA ASN A 659 9.19 12.41 -42.10
C ASN A 659 9.31 12.77 -40.61
N LYS A 660 8.19 13.07 -39.94
CA LYS A 660 8.12 13.42 -38.52
C LYS A 660 7.88 12.19 -37.64
N TYR A 661 8.79 11.23 -37.71
CA TYR A 661 8.61 9.90 -37.12
C TYR A 661 8.45 9.90 -35.59
N GLN A 662 9.13 10.80 -34.87
CA GLN A 662 8.96 10.90 -33.41
C GLN A 662 7.56 11.38 -33.01
N GLU A 663 7.04 12.39 -33.70
CA GLU A 663 5.67 12.89 -33.49
C GLU A 663 4.65 11.79 -33.83
N ALA A 664 4.88 11.04 -34.92
CA ALA A 664 4.05 9.90 -35.29
C ALA A 664 4.06 8.81 -34.20
N LYS A 665 5.22 8.49 -33.62
CA LYS A 665 5.35 7.53 -32.52
C LYS A 665 4.51 7.95 -31.31
N ILE A 666 4.66 9.19 -30.85
CA ILE A 666 3.90 9.75 -29.73
C ILE A 666 2.39 9.73 -30.01
N ALA A 667 1.99 10.05 -31.24
CA ALA A 667 0.60 10.00 -31.67
C ALA A 667 0.05 8.56 -31.59
N ILE A 668 0.76 7.57 -32.11
CA ILE A 668 0.31 6.17 -32.08
C ILE A 668 0.25 5.62 -30.64
N GLU A 669 1.29 5.86 -29.85
CA GLU A 669 1.37 5.36 -28.46
C GLU A 669 0.28 5.98 -27.58
N SER A 670 0.00 7.29 -27.73
CA SER A 670 -1.08 7.94 -26.99
C SER A 670 -2.44 7.35 -27.36
N PHE A 671 -2.69 7.05 -28.64
CA PHE A 671 -3.92 6.42 -29.10
C PHE A 671 -4.10 4.98 -28.56
N ILE A 672 -3.04 4.17 -28.59
CA ILE A 672 -3.06 2.80 -28.05
C ILE A 672 -3.33 2.84 -26.53
N LYS A 673 -2.70 3.77 -25.81
CA LYS A 673 -2.88 3.92 -24.36
C LYS A 673 -4.31 4.31 -23.99
N THR A 674 -4.94 5.21 -24.75
CA THR A 674 -6.32 5.65 -24.49
C THR A 674 -7.39 4.66 -24.95
N ASN A 675 -7.07 3.74 -25.87
CA ASN A 675 -8.01 2.78 -26.46
C ASN A 675 -7.60 1.31 -26.21
N SER A 676 -7.20 1.00 -24.97
CA SER A 676 -6.62 -0.31 -24.60
C SER A 676 -7.54 -1.52 -24.84
N SER A 677 -8.87 -1.32 -24.93
CA SER A 677 -9.83 -2.40 -25.16
C SER A 677 -9.87 -2.92 -26.60
N GLU A 678 -9.42 -2.14 -27.58
CA GLU A 678 -9.34 -2.54 -28.99
C GLU A 678 -7.99 -2.08 -29.57
N VAL A 679 -6.92 -2.80 -29.24
CA VAL A 679 -5.61 -2.54 -29.83
C VAL A 679 -5.68 -2.84 -31.33
N ASP A 680 -5.68 -1.79 -32.12
CA ASP A 680 -5.81 -1.84 -33.58
C ASP A 680 -4.54 -2.38 -34.24
N ILE A 681 -4.69 -3.46 -35.01
CA ILE A 681 -3.61 -4.09 -35.77
C ILE A 681 -2.90 -3.05 -36.65
N SER A 682 -3.64 -2.20 -37.35
CA SER A 682 -3.07 -1.21 -38.27
C SER A 682 -2.19 -0.17 -37.57
N MET A 683 -2.55 0.25 -36.36
CA MET A 683 -1.74 1.17 -35.56
C MET A 683 -0.47 0.51 -35.05
N LEU A 684 -0.52 -0.77 -34.66
CA LEU A 684 0.68 -1.52 -34.26
C LEU A 684 1.64 -1.73 -35.43
N GLU A 685 1.12 -2.00 -36.63
CA GLU A 685 1.95 -2.10 -37.85
C GLU A 685 2.62 -0.75 -38.16
N GLN A 686 1.87 0.36 -38.11
CA GLN A 686 2.43 1.70 -38.27
C GLN A 686 3.49 2.01 -37.21
N LEU A 687 3.26 1.63 -35.95
CA LEU A 687 4.24 1.81 -34.88
C LEU A 687 5.53 1.02 -35.17
N GLY A 688 5.42 -0.20 -35.70
CA GLY A 688 6.55 -0.99 -36.13
C GLY A 688 7.35 -0.30 -37.24
N PHE A 689 6.69 0.18 -38.29
CA PHE A 689 7.37 0.94 -39.36
C PHE A 689 8.00 2.24 -38.85
N VAL A 690 7.32 2.99 -38.00
CA VAL A 690 7.85 4.23 -37.40
C VAL A 690 9.10 3.95 -36.57
N ASN A 691 9.08 2.92 -35.73
CA ASN A 691 10.25 2.51 -34.95
C ASN A 691 11.40 2.02 -35.85
N LEU A 692 11.08 1.39 -36.98
CA LEU A 692 12.09 0.96 -37.96
C LEU A 692 12.81 2.16 -38.57
N TYR A 693 12.07 3.21 -38.96
CA TYR A 693 12.66 4.47 -39.45
C TYR A 693 13.46 5.20 -38.37
N LEU A 694 13.04 5.10 -37.10
CA LEU A 694 13.79 5.62 -35.95
C LEU A 694 15.00 4.76 -35.55
N LYS A 695 15.25 3.66 -36.27
CA LYS A 695 16.31 2.67 -36.00
C LYS A 695 16.19 1.98 -34.63
N ASP A 696 14.99 1.97 -34.03
CA ASP A 696 14.69 1.24 -32.80
C ASP A 696 14.16 -0.17 -33.14
N ARG A 697 15.09 -1.06 -33.49
CA ARG A 697 14.75 -2.41 -33.99
C ARG A 697 14.04 -3.27 -32.93
N LYS A 698 14.36 -3.12 -31.64
CA LYS A 698 13.66 -3.83 -30.57
C LYS A 698 12.21 -3.37 -30.44
N ALA A 699 11.95 -2.06 -30.42
CA ALA A 699 10.58 -1.57 -30.41
C ALA A 699 9.82 -1.94 -31.70
N THR A 700 10.52 -2.01 -32.83
CA THR A 700 9.98 -2.50 -34.11
C THR A 700 9.49 -3.94 -33.99
N ILE A 701 10.34 -4.86 -33.51
CA ILE A 701 10.00 -6.26 -33.33
C ILE A 701 8.82 -6.41 -32.36
N ILE A 702 8.82 -5.68 -31.24
CA ILE A 702 7.73 -5.73 -30.25
C ILE A 702 6.41 -5.26 -30.87
N ALA A 703 6.42 -4.19 -31.67
CA ALA A 703 5.22 -3.66 -32.30
C ALA A 703 4.67 -4.62 -33.37
N PHE A 704 5.53 -5.18 -34.23
CA PHE A 704 5.14 -6.18 -35.22
C PHE A 704 4.69 -7.51 -34.59
N ASP A 705 5.29 -7.94 -33.48
CA ASP A 705 4.83 -9.13 -32.76
C ASP A 705 3.42 -8.95 -32.22
N LYS A 706 3.16 -7.81 -31.59
CA LYS A 706 1.82 -7.48 -31.11
C LYS A 706 0.82 -7.42 -32.26
N SER A 707 1.19 -6.92 -33.44
CA SER A 707 0.27 -6.87 -34.58
C SER A 707 -0.04 -8.27 -35.12
N ILE A 708 0.97 -9.15 -35.21
CA ILE A 708 0.81 -10.55 -35.64
C ILE A 708 -0.02 -11.35 -34.63
N GLU A 709 0.25 -11.21 -33.33
CA GLU A 709 -0.53 -11.85 -32.26
C GLU A 709 -2.02 -11.45 -32.31
N LYS A 710 -2.30 -10.22 -32.73
CA LYS A 710 -3.66 -9.71 -32.92
C LYS A 710 -4.31 -10.11 -34.24
N GLY A 711 -3.59 -10.83 -35.11
CA GLY A 711 -4.10 -11.38 -36.35
C GLY A 711 -3.72 -10.62 -37.62
N SER A 712 -2.60 -9.87 -37.62
CA SER A 712 -2.05 -9.31 -38.86
C SER A 712 -1.83 -10.42 -39.90
N THR A 713 -2.31 -10.20 -41.12
CA THR A 713 -2.14 -11.10 -42.26
C THR A 713 -1.08 -10.59 -43.26
N ASN A 714 -0.40 -9.50 -42.95
CA ASN A 714 0.59 -8.87 -43.84
C ASN A 714 1.86 -9.73 -43.92
N GLN A 715 2.00 -10.50 -45.01
CA GLN A 715 3.11 -11.44 -45.21
C GLN A 715 4.48 -10.76 -45.35
N GLU A 716 4.52 -9.55 -45.91
CA GLU A 716 5.75 -8.77 -46.03
C GLU A 716 6.24 -8.35 -44.63
N LEU A 717 5.33 -7.91 -43.77
CA LEU A 717 5.62 -7.56 -42.38
C LEU A 717 6.07 -8.79 -41.58
N ILE A 718 5.40 -9.93 -41.72
CA ILE A 718 5.80 -11.18 -41.06
C ILE A 718 7.21 -11.59 -41.48
N THR A 719 7.51 -11.50 -42.78
CA THR A 719 8.84 -11.82 -43.33
C THR A 719 9.91 -10.87 -42.77
N LEU A 720 9.65 -9.56 -42.83
CA LEU A 720 10.54 -8.53 -42.29
C LEU A 720 10.78 -8.70 -40.78
N ASN A 721 9.74 -8.99 -40.00
CA ASN A 721 9.85 -9.22 -38.56
C ASN A 721 10.68 -10.48 -38.25
N ASN A 722 10.52 -11.55 -39.03
CA ASN A 722 11.34 -12.76 -38.89
C ASN A 722 12.82 -12.51 -39.21
N GLU A 723 13.11 -11.71 -40.25
CA GLU A 723 14.47 -11.28 -40.57
C GLU A 723 15.08 -10.43 -39.46
N LEU A 724 14.35 -9.44 -38.95
CA LEU A 724 14.78 -8.60 -37.83
C LEU A 724 15.08 -9.43 -36.56
N LYS A 725 14.21 -10.39 -36.24
CA LYS A 725 14.41 -11.32 -35.12
C LYS A 725 15.63 -12.21 -35.27
N LYS A 726 15.90 -12.71 -36.48
CA LYS A 726 17.07 -13.56 -36.73
C LYS A 726 18.38 -12.87 -36.32
N ASN A 727 18.44 -11.55 -36.51
CA ASN A 727 19.60 -10.73 -36.20
C ASN A 727 19.70 -10.32 -34.71
N TYR A 728 18.64 -10.53 -33.91
CA TYR A 728 18.55 -10.13 -32.50
C TYR A 728 18.50 -11.28 -31.51
N ARG A 729 18.60 -12.53 -31.97
CA ARG A 729 18.51 -13.68 -31.08
C ARG A 729 19.81 -13.91 -30.31
N ASN A 730 19.67 -13.89 -29.00
CA ASN A 730 20.65 -14.49 -28.11
C ASN A 730 20.74 -15.99 -28.42
N ASN A 731 21.94 -16.54 -28.30
CA ASN A 731 22.12 -17.97 -28.54
C ASN A 731 23.28 -18.52 -27.75
N ILE A 732 23.13 -19.77 -27.33
CA ILE A 732 24.24 -20.59 -26.85
C ILE A 732 24.48 -21.63 -27.94
N SER A 733 25.70 -21.68 -28.47
CA SER A 733 26.13 -22.77 -29.34
C SER A 733 27.23 -23.58 -28.68
N ILE A 734 27.03 -24.90 -28.65
CA ILE A 734 27.99 -25.88 -28.17
C ILE A 734 28.44 -26.67 -29.39
N LYS A 735 29.74 -26.66 -29.66
CA LYS A 735 30.39 -27.53 -30.63
C LYS A 735 31.20 -28.55 -29.84
N ALA A 736 30.97 -29.84 -30.03
CA ALA A 736 31.76 -30.86 -29.36
C ALA A 736 32.01 -32.04 -30.29
N GLY A 737 33.17 -32.68 -30.16
CA GLY A 737 33.49 -33.84 -30.97
C GLY A 737 34.93 -34.28 -30.87
N LEU A 738 35.32 -35.12 -31.83
CA LEU A 738 36.66 -35.68 -31.93
C LEU A 738 37.30 -35.20 -33.22
N ARG A 739 38.53 -34.71 -33.13
CA ARG A 739 39.40 -34.44 -34.28
C ARG A 739 40.60 -35.38 -34.15
N SER A 740 40.53 -36.53 -34.85
CA SER A 740 41.43 -37.66 -34.57
C SER A 740 41.26 -38.15 -33.11
N GLU A 741 42.36 -38.29 -32.35
CA GLU A 741 42.36 -38.68 -30.93
C GLU A 741 42.11 -37.50 -29.97
N ILE A 742 42.09 -36.25 -30.47
CA ILE A 742 41.96 -35.03 -29.65
C ILE A 742 40.49 -34.73 -29.38
N LYS A 743 40.13 -34.52 -28.11
CA LYS A 743 38.79 -34.08 -27.70
C LYS A 743 38.66 -32.57 -27.84
N GLU A 744 37.69 -32.13 -28.63
CA GLU A 744 37.37 -30.71 -28.81
C GLU A 744 36.00 -30.39 -28.19
N THR A 745 35.93 -29.33 -27.38
CA THR A 745 34.67 -28.73 -26.95
C THR A 745 34.76 -27.22 -27.05
N GLN A 746 33.76 -26.59 -27.63
CA GLN A 746 33.66 -25.15 -27.81
C GLN A 746 32.27 -24.68 -27.39
N ILE A 747 32.21 -23.75 -26.45
CA ILE A 747 30.96 -23.16 -25.95
C ILE A 747 30.96 -21.68 -26.29
N LYS A 748 30.03 -21.25 -27.14
CA LYS A 748 29.80 -19.85 -27.49
C LYS A 748 28.47 -19.38 -26.91
N ALA A 749 28.50 -18.42 -25.98
CA ALA A 749 27.31 -17.68 -25.57
C ALA A 749 27.31 -16.33 -26.28
N THR A 750 26.21 -16.01 -26.95
CA THR A 750 26.02 -14.76 -27.69
C THR A 750 24.88 -13.98 -27.06
N TYR A 751 25.18 -12.76 -26.65
CA TYR A 751 24.23 -11.75 -26.20
C TYR A 751 24.15 -10.62 -27.22
N SER A 752 22.95 -10.23 -27.61
CA SER A 752 22.68 -9.13 -28.54
C SER A 752 21.74 -8.13 -27.87
N ASP A 753 22.12 -6.86 -27.87
CA ASP A 753 21.24 -5.75 -27.49
C ASP A 753 21.01 -4.83 -28.69
N ASN A 754 20.55 -3.60 -28.50
CA ASN A 754 20.07 -2.78 -29.61
C ASN A 754 21.12 -2.44 -30.67
N LEU A 755 22.39 -2.36 -30.27
CA LEU A 755 23.49 -1.88 -31.09
C LEU A 755 24.62 -2.91 -31.28
N TYR A 756 24.74 -3.85 -30.35
CA TYR A 756 25.94 -4.67 -30.25
C TYR A 756 25.62 -6.12 -29.95
N LYS A 757 26.49 -6.99 -30.45
CA LYS A 757 26.48 -8.42 -30.22
C LYS A 757 27.79 -8.81 -29.55
N VAL A 758 27.68 -9.26 -28.32
CA VAL A 758 28.80 -9.75 -27.52
C VAL A 758 28.77 -11.27 -27.53
N SER A 759 29.89 -11.91 -27.86
CA SER A 759 30.01 -13.36 -27.80
C SER A 759 31.14 -13.78 -26.89
N ILE A 760 30.85 -14.63 -25.91
CA ILE A 760 31.85 -15.29 -25.07
C ILE A 760 32.04 -16.69 -25.64
N LEU A 761 33.25 -17.04 -26.03
CA LEU A 761 33.63 -18.31 -26.60
C LEU A 761 34.69 -18.96 -25.70
N ASN A 762 34.44 -20.18 -25.26
CA ASN A 762 35.40 -21.00 -24.55
C ASN A 762 35.75 -22.21 -25.42
N ASP A 763 37.01 -22.34 -25.82
CA ASP A 763 37.53 -23.45 -26.62
C ASP A 763 38.41 -24.34 -25.74
N THR A 764 38.14 -25.64 -25.69
CA THR A 764 38.94 -26.63 -24.97
C THR A 764 39.40 -27.75 -25.91
N TYR A 765 40.70 -28.05 -25.90
CA TYR A 765 41.36 -29.11 -26.67
C TYR A 765 42.19 -29.96 -25.69
N ASP A 766 41.76 -31.18 -25.38
CA ASP A 766 42.36 -32.03 -24.32
C ASP A 766 42.62 -31.26 -23.00
N GLU A 767 43.88 -31.03 -22.60
CA GLU A 767 44.26 -30.28 -21.38
C GLU A 767 44.31 -28.76 -21.57
N TYR A 768 44.14 -28.25 -22.79
CA TYR A 768 44.20 -26.81 -23.11
C TYR A 768 42.80 -26.17 -23.08
N SER A 769 42.68 -24.99 -22.48
CA SER A 769 41.45 -24.17 -22.49
C SER A 769 41.75 -22.71 -22.80
N SER A 770 40.89 -22.06 -23.59
CA SER A 770 41.01 -20.64 -23.92
C SER A 770 39.65 -19.95 -23.91
N ALA A 771 39.57 -18.77 -23.29
CA ALA A 771 38.37 -17.95 -23.27
C ALA A 771 38.56 -16.68 -24.14
N LYS A 772 37.51 -16.34 -24.88
CA LYS A 772 37.52 -15.33 -25.93
C LYS A 772 36.24 -14.49 -25.82
N ILE A 773 36.36 -13.17 -25.79
CA ILE A 773 35.22 -12.24 -25.84
C ILE A 773 35.27 -11.53 -27.19
N PHE A 774 34.20 -11.62 -27.96
CA PHE A 774 34.01 -10.89 -29.21
C PHE A 774 32.97 -9.80 -29.03
N TYR A 775 33.24 -8.64 -29.60
CA TYR A 775 32.32 -7.54 -29.72
C TYR A 775 32.10 -7.26 -31.21
N GLU A 776 30.85 -7.36 -31.65
CA GLU A 776 30.42 -7.14 -33.04
C GLU A 776 29.35 -6.04 -33.05
N ASP A 777 29.48 -5.05 -33.94
CA ASP A 777 28.34 -4.20 -34.31
C ASP A 777 27.33 -5.08 -35.05
N ILE A 778 26.04 -4.98 -34.73
CA ILE A 778 24.97 -5.77 -35.36
C ILE A 778 24.83 -5.46 -36.86
N GLU A 779 25.43 -4.37 -37.34
CA GLU A 779 25.56 -4.03 -38.76
C GLU A 779 26.82 -4.62 -39.44
N ASP A 780 27.54 -5.52 -38.78
CA ASP A 780 28.73 -6.26 -39.26
C ASP A 780 29.95 -5.38 -39.61
N LYS A 781 30.02 -4.12 -39.16
CA LYS A 781 31.08 -3.20 -39.63
C LYS A 781 32.44 -3.38 -38.94
N TYR A 782 32.45 -3.89 -37.71
CA TYR A 782 33.66 -4.00 -36.89
C TYR A 782 33.54 -5.19 -35.94
N SER A 783 34.64 -5.93 -35.75
CA SER A 783 34.76 -6.93 -34.70
C SER A 783 36.04 -6.75 -33.90
N PHE A 784 35.92 -6.87 -32.58
CA PHE A 784 37.04 -6.82 -31.64
C PHE A 784 37.02 -8.04 -30.73
N GLY A 785 38.17 -8.69 -30.55
CA GLY A 785 38.31 -9.89 -29.75
C GLY A 785 39.45 -9.78 -28.75
N LEU A 786 39.18 -10.10 -27.49
CA LEU A 786 40.20 -10.26 -26.44
C LEU A 786 40.05 -11.62 -25.77
N GLY A 787 41.17 -12.28 -25.50
CA GLY A 787 41.22 -13.45 -24.64
C GLY A 787 42.54 -13.53 -23.90
N GLN A 788 42.64 -14.55 -23.04
CA GLN A 788 43.84 -14.75 -22.21
C GLN A 788 45.12 -14.84 -23.03
N ASP A 789 45.04 -15.40 -24.24
CA ASP A 789 46.19 -15.64 -25.12
C ASP A 789 46.02 -15.00 -26.50
N TYR A 790 45.08 -14.07 -26.74
CA TYR A 790 44.97 -13.46 -28.08
C TYR A 790 44.29 -12.09 -28.12
N ILE A 791 44.66 -11.31 -29.14
CA ILE A 791 43.99 -10.08 -29.58
C ILE A 791 43.53 -10.29 -31.02
N LYS A 792 42.30 -9.91 -31.33
CA LYS A 792 41.72 -9.98 -32.68
C LYS A 792 41.07 -8.66 -33.05
N ILE A 793 41.34 -8.17 -34.26
CA ILE A 793 40.67 -7.01 -34.84
C ILE A 793 40.22 -7.41 -36.25
N GLY A 794 38.92 -7.31 -36.50
CA GLY A 794 38.32 -7.64 -37.79
C GLY A 794 37.47 -6.49 -38.32
N PHE A 795 37.52 -6.29 -39.63
CA PHE A 795 36.68 -5.36 -40.37
C PHE A 795 35.99 -6.15 -41.47
N ASP A 796 34.66 -6.23 -41.40
CA ASP A 796 33.86 -6.90 -42.41
C ASP A 796 33.08 -5.84 -43.22
N ASN A 797 32.88 -6.09 -44.51
CA ASN A 797 32.11 -5.23 -45.43
C ASN A 797 32.60 -3.76 -45.53
N ILE A 798 33.91 -3.57 -45.69
CA ILE A 798 34.49 -2.23 -45.89
C ILE A 798 33.91 -1.62 -47.19
N SER A 799 33.25 -0.46 -47.10
CA SER A 799 32.77 0.32 -48.25
C SER A 799 31.83 -0.40 -49.23
N ASN A 800 30.86 -1.19 -48.74
CA ASN A 800 29.94 -2.02 -49.55
C ASN A 800 30.63 -3.10 -50.41
N SER A 801 31.90 -3.39 -50.15
CA SER A 801 32.62 -4.50 -50.77
C SER A 801 32.70 -5.67 -49.79
N ASN A 802 32.51 -6.90 -50.26
CA ASN A 802 32.63 -8.15 -49.48
C ASN A 802 34.10 -8.47 -49.14
N ILE A 803 34.84 -7.48 -48.66
CA ILE A 803 36.23 -7.59 -48.23
C ILE A 803 36.22 -7.69 -46.71
N ASN A 804 36.84 -8.75 -46.20
CA ASN A 804 37.06 -8.96 -44.78
C ASN A 804 38.55 -8.91 -44.50
N LEU A 805 38.94 -8.03 -43.57
CA LEU A 805 40.30 -7.89 -43.07
C LEU A 805 40.37 -8.38 -41.64
N LEU A 806 41.31 -9.28 -41.36
CA LEU A 806 41.48 -9.87 -40.05
C LEU A 806 42.94 -9.81 -39.61
N PHE A 807 43.16 -9.21 -38.45
CA PHE A 807 44.42 -9.31 -37.70
C PHE A 807 44.18 -10.11 -36.42
N GLN A 808 45.08 -11.07 -36.16
CA GLN A 808 45.08 -11.82 -34.92
C GLN A 808 46.51 -12.02 -34.42
N GLN A 809 46.73 -11.73 -33.14
CA GLN A 809 48.02 -11.90 -32.46
C GLN A 809 47.82 -12.73 -31.20
N ASN A 810 48.69 -13.71 -30.95
CA ASN A 810 48.71 -14.44 -29.68
C ASN A 810 49.56 -13.66 -28.64
N VAL A 811 49.03 -13.46 -27.43
CA VAL A 811 49.65 -12.66 -26.37
C VAL A 811 49.80 -13.55 -25.13
N ASP A 812 50.85 -14.37 -25.09
CA ASP A 812 51.07 -15.38 -24.05
C ASP A 812 51.55 -14.77 -22.71
N ILE A 813 50.91 -15.12 -21.58
CA ILE A 813 51.37 -14.73 -20.23
C ILE A 813 51.64 -15.92 -19.29
N ASN A 814 51.10 -17.14 -19.45
CA ASN A 814 51.22 -18.14 -18.35
C ASN A 814 51.10 -19.65 -18.71
N VAL A 815 51.77 -20.17 -19.75
CA VAL A 815 51.84 -21.63 -20.02
C VAL A 815 53.28 -22.19 -19.95
N LYS A 816 53.44 -23.50 -19.69
CA LYS A 816 54.72 -24.24 -19.47
C LYS A 816 55.74 -24.08 -20.62
N GLN A 817 57.02 -24.01 -20.25
CA GLN A 817 58.17 -23.54 -21.03
C GLN A 817 58.43 -24.24 -22.39
N THR A 818 58.02 -25.48 -22.60
CA THR A 818 58.38 -26.24 -23.81
C THR A 818 57.51 -25.93 -25.03
N ILE A 819 56.26 -25.48 -24.83
CA ILE A 819 55.35 -25.02 -25.91
C ILE A 819 55.56 -23.51 -26.20
N LYS A 820 56.20 -22.81 -25.24
CA LYS A 820 56.31 -21.35 -25.08
C LYS A 820 57.14 -20.66 -26.17
N ASP A 821 58.13 -21.34 -26.75
CA ASP A 821 58.99 -20.75 -27.79
C ASP A 821 58.53 -21.09 -29.22
N GLU A 822 57.59 -22.03 -29.38
CA GLU A 822 57.22 -22.62 -30.67
C GLU A 822 55.91 -22.09 -31.27
N LEU A 823 55.05 -21.42 -30.49
CA LEU A 823 53.68 -21.06 -30.91
C LEU A 823 53.35 -19.55 -30.90
N LYS A 824 54.31 -18.65 -30.68
CA LYS A 824 54.05 -17.21 -30.91
C LYS A 824 53.88 -16.95 -32.39
N TYR A 825 52.68 -16.52 -32.79
CA TYR A 825 52.39 -16.15 -34.18
C TYR A 825 51.63 -14.84 -34.32
N GLU A 826 51.91 -14.14 -35.42
CA GLU A 826 51.07 -13.09 -35.98
C GLU A 826 50.37 -13.67 -37.20
N ASN A 827 49.03 -13.52 -37.28
CA ASN A 827 48.24 -13.92 -38.44
C ASN A 827 47.57 -12.70 -39.07
N TYR A 828 47.81 -12.53 -40.36
CA TYR A 828 47.14 -11.56 -41.21
C TYR A 828 46.32 -12.31 -42.25
N GLN A 829 45.01 -12.13 -42.22
CA GLN A 829 44.10 -12.75 -43.17
C GLN A 829 43.35 -11.67 -43.94
N ILE A 830 43.34 -11.81 -45.26
CA ILE A 830 42.50 -11.03 -46.18
C ILE A 830 41.64 -12.01 -46.93
N SER A 831 40.32 -11.82 -46.87
CA SER A 831 39.39 -12.62 -47.68
C SER A 831 38.44 -11.73 -48.47
N TYR A 832 38.22 -12.11 -49.72
CA TYR A 832 37.27 -11.49 -50.62
C TYR A 832 36.31 -12.56 -51.14
N GLY A 833 35.01 -12.34 -51.02
CA GLY A 833 33.99 -13.22 -51.56
C GLY A 833 33.06 -12.45 -52.49
N ASN A 834 32.71 -12.95 -53.67
CA ASN A 834 31.75 -12.25 -54.51
C ASN A 834 30.82 -13.21 -55.25
N ASP A 835 29.55 -12.82 -55.31
CA ASP A 835 28.57 -13.47 -56.17
C ASP A 835 28.84 -13.00 -57.61
N ILE A 836 29.38 -13.90 -58.44
CA ILE A 836 29.55 -13.62 -59.87
C ILE A 836 28.15 -13.55 -60.52
N ASN A 837 27.22 -14.40 -60.07
CA ASN A 837 25.78 -14.34 -60.32
C ASN A 837 25.06 -15.31 -59.37
N LYS A 838 23.73 -15.49 -59.54
CA LYS A 838 22.90 -16.41 -58.71
C LYS A 838 23.39 -17.87 -58.62
N LYS A 839 24.33 -18.31 -59.46
CA LYS A 839 24.83 -19.70 -59.51
C LYS A 839 26.30 -19.86 -59.14
N TYR A 840 27.10 -18.79 -59.19
CA TYR A 840 28.54 -18.85 -59.00
C TYR A 840 28.98 -17.92 -57.89
N PHE A 841 29.70 -18.48 -56.92
CA PHE A 841 30.31 -17.74 -55.83
C PHE A 841 31.82 -17.97 -55.87
N TYR A 842 32.57 -16.89 -55.76
CA TYR A 842 34.02 -16.92 -55.82
C TYR A 842 34.63 -16.40 -54.54
N THR A 843 35.66 -17.08 -54.04
CA THR A 843 36.41 -16.64 -52.86
C THR A 843 37.90 -16.63 -53.11
N LEU A 844 38.52 -15.55 -52.67
CA LEU A 844 39.96 -15.41 -52.52
C LEU A 844 40.28 -15.28 -51.05
N LYS A 845 41.24 -16.06 -50.56
CA LYS A 845 41.73 -15.97 -49.20
C LYS A 845 43.26 -16.00 -49.19
N PHE A 846 43.84 -15.02 -48.54
CA PHE A 846 45.27 -14.92 -48.31
C PHE A 846 45.54 -14.90 -46.82
N ASP A 847 46.32 -15.86 -46.34
CA ASP A 847 46.78 -15.94 -44.96
C ASP A 847 48.31 -15.79 -44.91
N TYR A 848 48.77 -14.93 -44.00
CA TYR A 848 50.19 -14.80 -43.67
C TYR A 848 50.40 -15.05 -42.18
N PHE A 849 51.11 -16.12 -41.85
CA PHE A 849 51.49 -16.47 -40.50
C PHE A 849 52.99 -16.23 -40.31
N LYS A 850 53.34 -15.46 -39.29
CA LYS A 850 54.72 -15.26 -38.88
C LYS A 850 54.93 -15.91 -37.52
N TYR A 851 55.72 -16.98 -37.47
CA TYR A 851 56.18 -17.62 -36.25
C TYR A 851 57.58 -17.14 -35.88
N ASN A 852 58.01 -17.35 -34.64
CA ASN A 852 59.38 -17.04 -34.21
C ASN A 852 60.46 -17.72 -35.08
N LYS A 853 60.21 -18.97 -35.52
CA LYS A 853 61.18 -19.81 -36.24
C LYS A 853 60.98 -19.89 -37.76
N PHE A 854 59.81 -19.50 -38.28
CA PHE A 854 59.48 -19.58 -39.71
C PHE A 854 58.29 -18.68 -40.10
N ASN A 855 58.16 -18.39 -41.39
CA ASN A 855 57.01 -17.70 -41.97
C ASN A 855 56.24 -18.65 -42.90
N ARG A 856 54.91 -18.56 -42.88
CA ARG A 856 54.01 -19.33 -43.75
C ARG A 856 53.11 -18.36 -44.52
N LYS A 857 53.09 -18.53 -45.84
CA LYS A 857 52.18 -17.84 -46.77
C LYS A 857 51.24 -18.87 -47.35
N ARG A 858 49.93 -18.65 -47.24
CA ARG A 858 48.92 -19.50 -47.84
C ARG A 858 47.98 -18.67 -48.69
N PHE A 859 47.75 -19.13 -49.91
CA PHE A 859 46.81 -18.54 -50.84
C PHE A 859 45.79 -19.61 -51.25
N ASP A 860 44.52 -19.33 -51.04
CA ASP A 860 43.41 -20.21 -51.34
C ASP A 860 42.46 -19.49 -52.31
N THR A 861 42.29 -20.07 -53.49
CA THR A 861 41.31 -19.61 -54.48
C THR A 861 40.28 -20.68 -54.67
N SER A 862 39.01 -20.34 -54.48
CA SER A 862 37.92 -21.30 -54.61
C SER A 862 36.78 -20.73 -55.45
N ILE A 863 36.26 -21.54 -56.39
CA ILE A 863 35.05 -21.27 -57.15
C ILE A 863 34.00 -22.29 -56.74
N TYR A 864 32.89 -21.83 -56.21
CA TYR A 864 31.71 -22.62 -55.90
C TYR A 864 30.66 -22.43 -57.00
N ASN A 865 30.15 -23.54 -57.54
CA ASN A 865 29.11 -23.54 -58.55
C ASN A 865 27.92 -24.37 -58.08
N GLN A 866 26.76 -23.73 -57.93
CA GLN A 866 25.48 -24.40 -57.70
C GLN A 866 24.73 -24.53 -59.03
N PHE A 867 24.91 -25.67 -59.69
CA PHE A 867 24.26 -25.92 -60.98
C PHE A 867 22.78 -26.32 -60.85
N SER A 868 22.33 -26.74 -59.65
CA SER A 868 20.90 -26.90 -59.33
C SER A 868 20.62 -26.73 -57.84
N LYS A 869 19.34 -26.66 -57.43
CA LYS A 869 18.93 -26.50 -56.02
C LYS A 869 19.61 -27.49 -55.06
N ASN A 870 19.96 -28.69 -55.55
CA ASN A 870 20.45 -29.79 -54.73
C ASN A 870 21.89 -30.20 -55.04
N TYR A 871 22.59 -29.61 -56.01
CA TYR A 871 23.94 -30.07 -56.39
C TYR A 871 24.91 -28.91 -56.51
N PHE A 872 26.15 -29.16 -56.08
CA PHE A 872 27.24 -28.20 -56.16
C PHE A 872 28.55 -28.85 -56.57
N ALA A 873 29.46 -28.02 -57.06
CA ALA A 873 30.88 -28.35 -57.19
C ALA A 873 31.72 -27.21 -56.66
N THR A 874 32.87 -27.54 -56.08
CA THR A 874 33.92 -26.59 -55.79
C THR A 874 35.18 -26.96 -56.52
N LEU A 875 35.85 -25.94 -57.07
CA LEU A 875 37.22 -26.04 -57.52
C LEU A 875 38.04 -25.14 -56.62
N SER A 876 39.01 -25.71 -55.93
CA SER A 876 39.86 -25.00 -54.97
C SER A 876 41.31 -25.23 -55.33
N TYR A 877 42.12 -24.19 -55.23
CA TYR A 877 43.56 -24.26 -55.41
C TYR A 877 44.24 -23.63 -54.20
N ILE A 878 45.02 -24.43 -53.48
CA ILE A 878 45.77 -24.00 -52.31
C ILE A 878 47.24 -24.00 -52.68
N TYR A 879 47.85 -22.82 -52.59
CA TYR A 879 49.29 -22.62 -52.66
C TYR A 879 49.81 -22.27 -51.27
N GLU A 880 50.78 -23.05 -50.77
CA GLU A 880 51.37 -22.84 -49.46
C GLU A 880 52.90 -22.85 -49.52
N GLU A 881 53.52 -21.79 -48.99
CA GLU A 881 54.97 -21.61 -48.94
C GLU A 881 55.42 -21.35 -47.50
N VAL A 882 56.45 -22.07 -47.06
CA VAL A 882 57.03 -21.98 -45.72
C VAL A 882 58.52 -21.60 -45.85
N LYS A 883 58.97 -20.56 -45.14
CA LYS A 883 60.36 -20.07 -45.16
C LYS A 883 60.93 -19.94 -43.75
N GLY A 884 62.11 -20.51 -43.49
CA GLY A 884 62.86 -20.32 -42.25
C GLY A 884 64.31 -20.82 -42.36
N GLU A 885 65.09 -20.67 -41.28
CA GLU A 885 66.56 -20.86 -41.24
C GLU A 885 67.06 -22.30 -41.50
N ASN A 886 66.24 -23.36 -41.31
CA ASN A 886 66.62 -24.76 -41.60
C ASN A 886 65.44 -25.57 -42.18
N THR A 887 65.44 -25.84 -43.49
CA THR A 887 64.32 -26.48 -44.21
C THR A 887 63.99 -27.92 -43.79
N ILE A 888 64.89 -28.61 -43.08
CA ILE A 888 64.74 -30.01 -42.69
C ILE A 888 63.87 -30.17 -41.42
N ASP A 889 63.79 -29.15 -40.55
CA ASP A 889 63.04 -29.24 -39.28
C ASP A 889 61.53 -28.96 -39.42
N TYR A 890 61.07 -28.32 -40.49
CA TYR A 890 59.65 -27.91 -40.62
C TYR A 890 58.69 -29.07 -40.90
N THR A 891 59.19 -30.19 -41.44
CA THR A 891 58.40 -31.41 -41.66
C THR A 891 57.94 -32.04 -40.35
N GLN A 892 58.68 -31.84 -39.25
CA GLN A 892 58.28 -32.29 -37.91
C GLN A 892 57.05 -31.55 -37.39
N TYR A 893 56.79 -30.35 -37.91
CA TYR A 893 55.60 -29.55 -37.60
C TYR A 893 54.50 -29.71 -38.66
N GLY A 894 54.57 -30.72 -39.52
CA GLY A 894 53.54 -31.03 -40.53
C GLY A 894 53.45 -30.02 -41.69
N TYR A 895 54.40 -29.09 -41.82
CA TYR A 895 54.38 -28.07 -42.87
C TYR A 895 55.37 -28.39 -44.00
N SER A 896 54.86 -28.60 -45.21
CA SER A 896 55.64 -28.70 -46.44
C SER A 896 55.25 -27.59 -47.42
N LYS A 897 56.05 -27.38 -48.47
CA LYS A 897 55.63 -26.58 -49.61
C LYS A 897 54.52 -27.36 -50.33
N ILE A 898 53.31 -26.83 -50.33
CA ILE A 898 52.13 -27.56 -50.83
C ILE A 898 51.53 -26.80 -52.00
N ASN A 899 51.40 -27.50 -53.13
CA ASN A 899 50.52 -27.13 -54.22
C ASN A 899 49.39 -28.16 -54.27
N SER A 900 48.20 -27.78 -53.84
CA SER A 900 47.07 -28.69 -53.71
C SER A 900 45.85 -28.20 -54.47
N PRO A 901 45.68 -28.57 -55.77
CA PRO A 901 44.39 -28.48 -56.42
C PRO A 901 43.45 -29.52 -55.81
N SER A 902 42.24 -29.08 -55.49
CA SER A 902 41.16 -29.96 -55.10
C SER A 902 39.88 -29.66 -55.87
N ILE A 903 39.13 -30.71 -56.14
CA ILE A 903 37.80 -30.61 -56.72
C ILE A 903 36.84 -31.37 -55.81
N SER A 904 35.72 -30.76 -55.47
CA SER A 904 34.66 -31.44 -54.72
C SER A 904 33.34 -31.37 -55.46
N PHE A 905 32.56 -32.43 -55.33
CA PHE A 905 31.19 -32.50 -55.82
C PHE A 905 30.31 -32.97 -54.68
N GLY A 906 29.12 -32.39 -54.57
CA GLY A 906 28.19 -32.85 -53.56
C GLY A 906 26.74 -32.61 -53.89
N ARG A 907 25.90 -33.25 -53.08
CA ARG A 907 24.46 -33.21 -53.18
C ARG A 907 23.85 -32.90 -51.82
N ASN A 908 22.97 -31.90 -51.81
CA ASN A 908 22.13 -31.55 -50.69
C ASN A 908 20.75 -32.20 -50.83
N TYR A 909 20.31 -32.91 -49.80
CA TYR A 909 19.03 -33.60 -49.69
C TYR A 909 18.19 -32.88 -48.65
N ASN A 910 17.16 -32.14 -49.08
CA ASN A 910 16.19 -31.55 -48.16
C ASN A 910 15.08 -32.57 -47.89
N ILE A 911 15.13 -33.22 -46.73
CA ILE A 911 14.14 -34.24 -46.32
C ILE A 911 12.82 -33.55 -45.98
N ASN A 912 12.88 -32.42 -45.27
CA ASN A 912 11.75 -31.52 -45.03
C ASN A 912 12.26 -30.09 -44.71
N ASN A 913 11.36 -29.19 -44.32
CA ASN A 913 11.70 -27.79 -44.00
C ASN A 913 12.67 -27.63 -42.80
N LYS A 914 12.90 -28.71 -42.04
CA LYS A 914 13.75 -28.72 -40.84
C LYS A 914 14.98 -29.60 -40.98
N LEU A 915 15.01 -30.62 -41.83
CA LEU A 915 16.09 -31.59 -41.90
C LEU A 915 16.68 -31.65 -43.32
N SER A 916 17.99 -31.44 -43.41
CA SER A 916 18.76 -31.58 -44.64
C SER A 916 20.01 -32.42 -44.42
N TYR A 917 20.48 -33.06 -45.48
CA TYR A 917 21.67 -33.90 -45.47
C TYR A 917 22.56 -33.58 -46.68
N LEU A 918 23.85 -33.33 -46.44
CA LEU A 918 24.86 -33.07 -47.45
C LEU A 918 25.82 -34.26 -47.62
N SER A 919 25.88 -34.81 -48.82
CA SER A 919 26.90 -35.79 -49.21
C SER A 919 27.88 -35.13 -50.17
N SER A 920 29.18 -35.29 -49.96
CA SER A 920 30.17 -34.80 -50.91
C SER A 920 31.37 -35.73 -51.05
N LEU A 921 32.00 -35.69 -52.22
CA LEU A 921 33.25 -36.35 -52.54
C LEU A 921 34.24 -35.28 -52.96
N GLY A 922 35.32 -35.13 -52.21
CA GLY A 922 36.47 -34.30 -52.54
C GLY A 922 37.61 -35.16 -53.10
N ILE A 923 38.26 -34.68 -54.14
CA ILE A 923 39.51 -35.22 -54.66
C ILE A 923 40.56 -34.13 -54.49
N GLU A 924 41.63 -34.44 -53.77
CA GLU A 924 42.76 -33.56 -53.54
C GLU A 924 44.03 -34.19 -54.12
N ILE A 925 44.81 -33.41 -54.87
CA ILE A 925 46.09 -33.87 -55.42
C ILE A 925 47.21 -33.16 -54.66
N LYS A 926 48.01 -33.93 -53.91
CA LYS A 926 49.10 -33.39 -53.09
C LYS A 926 50.38 -34.18 -53.33
N ASP A 927 51.45 -33.50 -53.73
CA ASP A 927 52.78 -34.10 -53.97
C ASP A 927 52.70 -35.37 -54.85
N TYR A 928 51.91 -35.31 -55.92
CA TYR A 928 51.62 -36.41 -56.86
C TYR A 928 50.76 -37.56 -56.32
N ASN A 929 50.26 -37.49 -55.08
CA ASN A 929 49.27 -38.42 -54.54
C ASN A 929 47.85 -37.90 -54.73
N ILE A 930 46.92 -38.78 -55.14
CA ILE A 930 45.50 -38.49 -55.25
C ILE A 930 44.79 -39.01 -53.99
N ASN A 931 44.21 -38.10 -53.22
CA ASN A 931 43.40 -38.42 -52.05
C ASN A 931 41.92 -38.22 -52.40
N ALA A 932 41.08 -39.23 -52.18
CA ALA A 932 39.62 -39.12 -52.31
C ALA A 932 38.97 -39.19 -50.93
N LEU A 933 38.14 -38.21 -50.59
CA LEU A 933 37.56 -38.00 -49.26
C LEU A 933 36.04 -37.84 -49.39
N SER A 934 35.27 -38.70 -48.72
CA SER A 934 33.82 -38.60 -48.66
C SER A 934 33.38 -37.89 -47.38
N ASN A 935 32.63 -36.79 -47.49
CA ASN A 935 32.11 -36.05 -46.32
C ASN A 935 30.58 -36.17 -46.23
N PHE A 936 30.08 -36.19 -44.99
CA PHE A 936 28.67 -36.31 -44.66
C PHE A 936 28.31 -35.25 -43.60
N ASN A 937 27.40 -34.33 -43.92
CA ASN A 937 26.89 -33.35 -42.96
C ASN A 937 25.37 -33.47 -42.80
N LEU A 938 24.89 -33.65 -41.58
CA LEU A 938 23.45 -33.62 -41.27
C LEU A 938 23.10 -32.28 -40.61
N THR A 939 22.06 -31.62 -41.09
CA THR A 939 21.60 -30.33 -40.56
C THR A 939 20.14 -30.41 -40.19
N TYR A 940 19.83 -30.19 -38.92
CA TYR A 940 18.48 -29.98 -38.41
C TYR A 940 18.30 -28.52 -37.98
N LYS A 941 17.30 -27.82 -38.51
CA LYS A 941 16.96 -26.43 -38.22
C LYS A 941 15.51 -26.35 -37.74
N ASN A 942 15.34 -25.85 -36.54
CA ASN A 942 14.06 -25.50 -35.96
C ASN A 942 14.10 -24.03 -35.49
N ARG A 943 12.94 -23.47 -35.11
CA ARG A 943 12.84 -22.08 -34.66
C ARG A 943 13.86 -21.75 -33.58
N ASP A 944 14.02 -22.62 -32.58
CA ASP A 944 14.83 -22.33 -31.40
C ASP A 944 16.10 -23.18 -31.32
N LEU A 945 16.33 -24.07 -32.29
CA LEU A 945 17.40 -25.06 -32.23
C LEU A 945 17.92 -25.39 -33.63
N ASN A 946 19.21 -25.21 -33.83
CA ASN A 946 19.93 -25.80 -34.96
C ASN A 946 20.89 -26.88 -34.45
N ILE A 947 20.96 -27.99 -35.16
CA ILE A 947 21.92 -29.07 -34.91
C ILE A 947 22.59 -29.36 -36.25
N ASP A 948 23.89 -29.18 -36.33
CA ASP A 948 24.71 -29.58 -37.46
C ASP A 948 25.66 -30.69 -36.99
N TRP A 949 25.70 -31.81 -37.69
CA TRP A 949 26.64 -32.90 -37.45
C TRP A 949 27.53 -33.04 -38.66
N GLU A 950 28.79 -32.64 -38.52
CA GLU A 950 29.78 -32.62 -39.59
C GLU A 950 30.73 -33.81 -39.44
N ASN A 951 30.88 -34.59 -40.52
CA ASN A 951 31.85 -35.67 -40.59
C ASN A 951 32.79 -35.43 -41.76
N ASN A 952 34.06 -35.18 -41.43
CA ASN A 952 35.12 -34.89 -42.39
C ASN A 952 36.23 -35.92 -42.26
N PHE A 953 36.62 -36.50 -43.39
CA PHE A 953 37.83 -37.29 -43.48
C PHE A 953 38.92 -36.40 -44.06
N PHE A 954 40.09 -36.38 -43.45
CA PHE A 954 41.25 -35.65 -43.97
C PHE A 954 42.52 -36.41 -43.63
N ARG A 955 43.57 -36.24 -44.44
CA ARG A 955 44.88 -36.78 -44.12
C ARG A 955 45.56 -35.82 -43.16
N ASP A 956 46.03 -36.32 -42.03
CA ASP A 956 46.80 -35.53 -41.08
C ASP A 956 48.28 -35.58 -41.46
N ASP A 957 48.81 -34.42 -41.80
CA ASP A 957 50.17 -34.24 -42.26
C ASP A 957 51.21 -34.51 -41.16
N PHE A 958 50.85 -34.38 -39.87
CA PHE A 958 51.77 -34.61 -38.75
C PHE A 958 52.10 -36.08 -38.55
N ILE A 959 51.10 -36.95 -38.71
CA ILE A 959 51.25 -38.40 -38.44
C ILE A 959 51.15 -39.25 -39.71
N ASN A 960 50.95 -38.63 -40.87
CA ASN A 960 50.79 -39.26 -42.16
C ASN A 960 49.70 -40.35 -42.19
N LYS A 961 48.64 -40.17 -41.38
CA LYS A 961 47.48 -41.07 -41.26
C LYS A 961 46.21 -40.38 -41.70
N TYR A 962 45.25 -41.15 -42.19
CA TYR A 962 43.89 -40.66 -42.42
C TYR A 962 43.21 -40.46 -41.07
N ASN A 963 42.81 -39.22 -40.81
CA ASN A 963 42.11 -38.81 -39.61
C ASN A 963 40.63 -38.57 -39.90
N PHE A 964 39.83 -38.88 -38.88
CA PHE A 964 38.40 -38.69 -38.88
C PHE A 964 38.05 -37.54 -37.92
N SER A 965 37.28 -36.58 -38.40
CA SER A 965 36.69 -35.52 -37.59
C SER A 965 35.18 -35.73 -37.57
N SER A 966 34.62 -35.89 -36.38
CA SER A 966 33.17 -35.87 -36.17
C SER A 966 32.84 -34.78 -35.17
N LEU A 967 32.10 -33.77 -35.62
CA LEU A 967 31.77 -32.58 -34.84
C LEU A 967 30.26 -32.39 -34.79
N LEU A 968 29.72 -32.35 -33.58
CA LEU A 968 28.33 -32.01 -33.33
C LEU A 968 28.25 -30.54 -32.90
N TYR A 969 27.57 -29.74 -33.69
CA TYR A 969 27.28 -28.34 -33.44
C TYR A 969 25.82 -28.16 -33.08
N ILE A 970 25.54 -27.81 -31.83
CA ILE A 970 24.20 -27.52 -31.32
C ILE A 970 24.13 -26.03 -31.06
N LYS A 971 23.20 -25.33 -31.70
CA LYS A 971 22.93 -23.91 -31.47
C LYS A 971 21.50 -23.71 -31.00
N TYR A 972 21.36 -23.35 -29.74
CA TYR A 972 20.09 -23.03 -29.12
C TYR A 972 19.88 -21.51 -29.11
N PHE A 973 18.75 -21.06 -29.65
CA PHE A 973 18.34 -19.66 -29.64
C PHE A 973 17.37 -19.41 -28.51
N TYR A 974 17.61 -18.34 -27.76
CA TYR A 974 16.70 -17.87 -26.73
C TYR A 974 16.49 -16.37 -26.89
N ASN A 975 15.36 -15.89 -26.39
CA ASN A 975 15.05 -14.47 -26.36
C ASN A 975 15.45 -13.90 -25.00
#